data_AF-A0A523PL22-F1
#
_entry.id   AF-A0A523PL22-F1
#
_cell.length_a   1.000
_cell.length_b   1.000
_cell.length_c   1.000
_cell.angle_alpha   90.00
_cell.angle_beta   90.00
_cell.angle_gamma   90.00
#
_symmetry.space_group_name_H-M   'P 1'
#
loop_
_entity.id
_entity.type
_entity.pdbx_description
1 polymer ?
#
loop_
_entity_poly.entity_id
_entity_poly.type
_entity_poly.pdbx_seq_one_letter_code
_entity_poly.pdbx_strand_id
1 'polypeptide(L)'
;MMTSKSILTDLDTWAERVPNKTLYAFLDKNGDTTDSLTYRQFVQRTIDIAGHIQRGYKLKPGQRVLLAHPPGVELICAFFACVRLGLIPVPVYPPLASSFESGLYKMNFIARDCQASAILTQRSCYWAIKVNKARTRIATFSFKRDYVSKLKWIVTDQAESHKPHEITTAHSDIVFLQYTSGSTHDPKGVMVTHDNLLSNCDVTVDHLPIGVSWLPQYHDMGLIGYYIFFALKGGTTYGFSPLDFIQRPALWLETISRYRGTASSAPNFAYAYCLRPNKISEETLGNLDLSSLRFLTTGAEPVQPATYLAFLDKFKPQGLNPTAFFSAYGLAEYTLVVSNYGRTISAFDKQHMAENKVTPVTEAGSGEDTTSLVSCGPPLPGTEVRIVDTADVPHEVAPGKVGEIWITGPSKCRGYWGRPELSAQTFEAKLAGDDENTWLRSGDLGFVRDDEVYICGRIKDAIIIRGLNYYPHDVEILVEDDPAIRKGCVAAFAWPVGDVEQLVVVAELKNPKRVPEAVAINQRIFQRLGIKVDRFVYIPARTISKTTSGKLRRFQVRESWIDGSLDVIGQANACEPLVTEVAATEPETAVSAIFRKHGLSGDERAVPWDAGIDSLGLVDLACDVEGTLETLGHGDLAKLVDLRLLQKIEIAELSNLLNGLLRADDGAAQRFRTVLAGLERECQEIEQASMREDAKLVLDPAMFRGRALQVHGGKQCVLLTGGTGFFGPFLLKSLLEQCDGDIYVLVRANNAEDGWARICEGLDTLDASESENRTWKRRVHPICGDLAKHNFGLSDADWKLLVDKVNVIYHNGALVNYVLDYAAMRDVNVGGTNEIIRFALQGRAKTLNYISTTFVFGWSVKDTLFEQDTNEDLDLLDFGYSQTKWVAEQLILEAMRRGLQARIFRPALITPSVNGGGLNFDISIRLLAFMLKHGIGTTSQNQVSFSPADVVADNIVAISNDSKSVGNTYHVTRDSYSNMGHITSILADLTSREFTDLTLADFVPEVIDKCGKDDLLFPLLSFFTRSITNITSMEFKRYDNSNYQQARSRVSAARKDPPLEDVVLGILRFMQRQGIAHGRT
;
A
#
# COMPACT_ATOMS: atom_id res chain seq x y z
N MET A 1 20.76 -18.88 37.18
CA MET A 1 20.52 -18.11 35.94
C MET A 1 19.05 -17.76 35.90
N MET A 2 18.67 -16.54 36.27
CA MET A 2 17.31 -16.06 36.04
C MET A 2 17.09 -16.02 34.53
N THR A 3 16.10 -16.73 34.02
CA THR A 3 15.68 -16.65 32.62
C THR A 3 15.26 -15.20 32.34
N SER A 4 15.99 -14.47 31.50
CA SER A 4 15.61 -13.12 31.09
C SER A 4 14.23 -13.15 30.43
N LYS A 5 13.36 -12.21 30.81
CA LYS A 5 11.96 -12.18 30.35
C LYS A 5 11.96 -11.69 28.89
N SER A 6 11.32 -12.42 27.98
CA SER A 6 11.26 -12.08 26.55
C SER A 6 9.86 -11.57 26.19
N ILE A 7 9.78 -10.58 25.30
CA ILE A 7 8.51 -10.09 24.76
C ILE A 7 7.73 -11.18 24.01
N LEU A 8 8.41 -12.23 23.54
CA LEU A 8 7.78 -13.38 22.90
C LEU A 8 6.96 -14.20 23.91
N THR A 9 7.36 -14.23 25.19
CA THR A 9 6.64 -14.98 26.23
C THR A 9 5.23 -14.44 26.41
N ASP A 10 5.06 -13.12 26.48
CA ASP A 10 3.74 -12.49 26.63
C ASP A 10 2.89 -12.68 25.36
N LEU A 11 3.49 -12.48 24.17
CA LEU A 11 2.80 -12.71 22.89
C LEU A 11 2.30 -14.16 22.75
N ASP A 12 3.16 -15.14 23.01
CA ASP A 12 2.82 -16.57 22.85
C ASP A 12 1.78 -16.99 23.90
N THR A 13 1.87 -16.46 25.12
CA THR A 13 0.83 -16.66 26.16
C THR A 13 -0.53 -16.14 25.70
N TRP A 14 -0.59 -14.97 25.05
CA TRP A 14 -1.85 -14.46 24.51
C TRP A 14 -2.36 -15.30 23.34
N ALA A 15 -1.47 -15.79 22.48
CA ALA A 15 -1.88 -16.67 21.38
C ALA A 15 -2.47 -18.00 21.85
N GLU A 16 -2.02 -18.52 23.00
CA GLU A 16 -2.64 -19.68 23.64
C GLU A 16 -4.00 -19.35 24.28
N ARG A 17 -4.13 -18.18 24.91
CA ARG A 17 -5.35 -17.76 25.63
C ARG A 17 -6.49 -17.32 24.71
N VAL A 18 -6.18 -16.54 23.67
CA VAL A 18 -7.17 -15.92 22.77
C VAL A 18 -6.81 -16.13 21.29
N PRO A 19 -6.61 -17.38 20.84
CA PRO A 19 -6.05 -17.70 19.53
C PRO A 19 -6.83 -17.09 18.35
N ASN A 20 -8.15 -16.98 18.48
CA ASN A 20 -9.04 -16.52 17.42
C ASN A 20 -9.37 -15.03 17.50
N LYS A 21 -8.83 -14.31 18.50
CA LYS A 21 -9.01 -12.85 18.60
C LYS A 21 -8.13 -12.18 17.55
N THR A 22 -8.67 -11.18 16.86
CA THR A 22 -7.89 -10.31 15.97
C THR A 22 -6.80 -9.58 16.76
N LEU A 23 -5.55 -9.74 16.37
CA LEU A 23 -4.44 -8.96 16.89
C LEU A 23 -4.24 -7.71 16.04
N TYR A 24 -4.16 -7.88 14.71
CA TYR A 24 -3.95 -6.77 13.78
C TYR A 24 -4.98 -6.80 12.65
N ALA A 25 -5.44 -5.61 12.25
CA ALA A 25 -6.17 -5.38 11.02
C ALA A 25 -5.62 -4.11 10.37
N PHE A 26 -5.39 -4.14 9.06
CA PHE A 26 -4.95 -2.99 8.27
C PHE A 26 -6.07 -2.56 7.33
N LEU A 27 -6.31 -1.26 7.24
CA LEU A 27 -7.42 -0.67 6.49
C LEU A 27 -6.88 0.16 5.31
N ASP A 28 -7.68 0.27 4.24
CA ASP A 28 -7.44 1.23 3.16
C ASP A 28 -8.10 2.61 3.45
N LYS A 29 -7.97 3.54 2.50
CA LYS A 29 -8.56 4.89 2.59
C LYS A 29 -10.10 4.92 2.75
N ASN A 30 -10.78 3.83 2.39
CA ASN A 30 -12.24 3.70 2.52
C ASN A 30 -12.64 3.11 3.89
N GLY A 31 -11.67 2.60 4.66
CA GLY A 31 -11.90 1.91 5.92
C GLY A 31 -12.20 0.43 5.75
N ASP A 32 -11.94 -0.13 4.57
CA ASP A 32 -12.10 -1.56 4.29
C ASP A 32 -10.84 -2.32 4.69
N THR A 33 -11.02 -3.50 5.28
CA THR A 33 -9.90 -4.33 5.76
C THR A 33 -9.15 -4.95 4.59
N THR A 34 -7.90 -4.55 4.40
CA THR A 34 -6.99 -5.09 3.39
C THR A 34 -6.24 -6.32 3.88
N ASP A 35 -5.88 -6.35 5.16
CA ASP A 35 -5.21 -7.48 5.80
C ASP A 35 -5.65 -7.61 7.26
N SER A 36 -5.71 -8.84 7.79
CA SER A 36 -6.01 -9.06 9.21
C SER A 36 -5.53 -10.43 9.68
N LEU A 37 -4.90 -10.44 10.85
CA LEU A 37 -4.42 -11.65 11.50
C LEU A 37 -4.95 -11.74 12.95
N THR A 38 -5.48 -12.91 13.29
CA THR A 38 -5.69 -13.33 14.67
C THR A 38 -4.38 -13.63 15.37
N TYR A 39 -4.36 -13.73 16.70
CA TYR A 39 -3.15 -14.09 17.45
C TYR A 39 -2.52 -15.41 16.96
N ARG A 40 -3.34 -16.45 16.71
CA ARG A 40 -2.87 -17.73 16.19
C ARG A 40 -2.22 -17.56 14.82
N GLN A 41 -2.90 -16.85 13.91
CA GLN A 41 -2.40 -16.62 12.55
C GLN A 41 -1.13 -15.77 12.56
N PHE A 42 -1.06 -14.75 13.43
CA PHE A 42 0.11 -13.90 13.58
C PHE A 42 1.33 -14.69 14.08
N VAL A 43 1.18 -15.46 15.16
CA VAL A 43 2.26 -16.31 15.68
C VAL A 43 2.71 -17.30 14.61
N GLN A 44 1.78 -17.97 13.93
CA GLN A 44 2.10 -18.89 12.85
C GLN A 44 2.86 -18.17 11.72
N ARG A 45 2.41 -16.98 11.30
CA ARG A 45 3.07 -16.19 10.25
C ARG A 45 4.50 -15.80 10.64
N THR A 46 4.74 -15.44 11.90
CA THR A 46 6.11 -15.14 12.39
C THR A 46 7.02 -16.37 12.37
N ILE A 47 6.47 -17.57 12.63
CA ILE A 47 7.19 -18.84 12.56
C ILE A 47 7.53 -19.18 11.09
N ASP A 48 6.57 -18.98 10.19
CA ASP A 48 6.73 -19.24 8.76
C ASP A 48 7.88 -18.42 8.18
N ILE A 49 7.89 -17.10 8.45
CA ILE A 49 8.96 -16.19 8.04
C ILE A 49 10.30 -16.59 8.69
N ALA A 50 10.31 -16.94 9.98
CA ALA A 50 11.52 -17.38 10.67
C ALA A 50 12.12 -18.66 10.04
N GLY A 51 11.27 -19.64 9.71
CA GLY A 51 11.69 -20.87 9.03
C GLY A 51 12.25 -20.61 7.64
N HIS A 52 11.62 -19.72 6.87
CA HIS A 52 12.11 -19.28 5.57
C HIS A 52 13.52 -18.67 5.66
N ILE A 53 13.75 -17.79 6.65
CA ILE A 53 15.07 -17.18 6.90
C ILE A 53 16.13 -18.24 7.25
N GLN A 54 15.81 -19.17 8.16
CA GLN A 54 16.76 -20.19 8.63
C GLN A 54 17.22 -21.12 7.50
N ARG A 55 16.31 -21.57 6.64
CA ARG A 55 16.64 -22.50 5.54
C ARG A 55 17.42 -21.82 4.41
N GLY A 56 17.02 -20.62 4.02
CA GLY A 56 17.57 -19.97 2.83
C GLY A 56 18.87 -19.21 3.05
N TYR A 57 19.07 -18.63 4.25
CA TYR A 57 19.96 -17.46 4.35
C TYR A 57 21.08 -17.58 5.38
N LYS A 58 21.05 -18.58 6.29
CA LYS A 58 22.10 -18.88 7.28
C LYS A 58 22.50 -17.67 8.16
N LEU A 59 21.53 -16.84 8.53
CA LEU A 59 21.74 -15.73 9.46
C LEU A 59 21.97 -16.25 10.89
N LYS A 60 22.76 -15.53 11.68
CA LYS A 60 23.14 -15.89 13.05
C LYS A 60 22.53 -14.91 14.07
N PRO A 61 22.18 -15.38 15.29
CA PRO A 61 21.73 -14.49 16.36
C PRO A 61 22.67 -13.30 16.58
N GLY A 62 22.11 -12.13 16.89
CA GLY A 62 22.79 -10.85 17.03
C GLY A 62 23.09 -10.11 15.72
N GLN A 63 22.88 -10.74 14.56
CA GLN A 63 23.02 -10.05 13.27
C GLN A 63 21.85 -9.09 13.03
N ARG A 64 22.16 -7.91 12.46
CA ARG A 64 21.18 -6.88 12.16
C ARG A 64 20.54 -7.12 10.81
N VAL A 65 19.24 -6.92 10.75
CA VAL A 65 18.43 -7.18 9.57
C VAL A 65 17.53 -6.00 9.33
N LEU A 66 17.67 -5.35 8.18
CA LEU A 66 16.81 -4.21 7.83
C LEU A 66 15.41 -4.72 7.51
N LEU A 67 14.39 -4.01 7.98
CA LEU A 67 13.00 -4.24 7.59
C LEU A 67 12.56 -3.07 6.70
N ALA A 68 12.52 -3.30 5.39
CA ALA A 68 12.15 -2.34 4.37
C ALA A 68 10.82 -2.76 3.73
N HIS A 69 9.74 -2.72 4.52
CA HIS A 69 8.37 -3.00 4.09
C HIS A 69 7.59 -1.70 4.01
N PRO A 70 6.54 -1.60 3.18
CA PRO A 70 5.52 -0.57 3.37
C PRO A 70 4.75 -0.81 4.68
N PRO A 71 3.98 0.19 5.16
CA PRO A 71 3.14 0.00 6.33
C PRO A 71 2.13 -1.14 6.12
N GLY A 72 2.03 -2.05 7.10
CA GLY A 72 1.15 -3.21 7.02
C GLY A 72 1.43 -4.24 8.12
N VAL A 73 0.66 -5.32 8.14
CA VAL A 73 0.81 -6.40 9.14
C VAL A 73 2.12 -7.19 8.90
N GLU A 74 2.51 -7.37 7.64
CA GLU A 74 3.69 -8.13 7.24
C GLU A 74 5.01 -7.57 7.80
N LEU A 75 5.15 -6.24 7.92
CA LEU A 75 6.29 -5.60 8.60
C LEU A 75 6.44 -6.08 10.05
N ILE A 76 5.31 -6.16 10.76
CA ILE A 76 5.27 -6.57 12.17
C ILE A 76 5.53 -8.08 12.28
N CYS A 77 5.00 -8.89 11.34
CA CYS A 77 5.34 -10.31 11.25
C CYS A 77 6.85 -10.52 11.05
N ALA A 78 7.47 -9.76 10.15
CA ALA A 78 8.91 -9.80 9.90
C ALA A 78 9.73 -9.38 11.14
N PHE A 79 9.27 -8.36 11.87
CA PHE A 79 9.88 -7.93 13.13
C PHE A 79 9.93 -9.07 14.15
N PHE A 80 8.79 -9.67 14.48
CA PHE A 80 8.73 -10.75 15.47
C PHE A 80 9.41 -12.03 15.00
N ALA A 81 9.39 -12.33 13.69
CA ALA A 81 10.17 -13.43 13.11
C ALA A 81 11.68 -13.26 13.34
N CYS A 82 12.22 -12.05 13.15
CA CYS A 82 13.62 -11.77 13.47
C CYS A 82 13.91 -11.95 14.97
N VAL A 83 13.03 -11.44 15.85
CA VAL A 83 13.18 -11.58 17.32
C VAL A 83 13.19 -13.06 17.74
N ARG A 84 12.34 -13.92 17.15
CA ARG A 84 12.35 -15.39 17.41
C ARG A 84 13.68 -16.05 17.07
N LEU A 85 14.39 -15.54 16.07
CA LEU A 85 15.69 -16.04 15.64
C LEU A 85 16.87 -15.39 16.38
N GLY A 86 16.61 -14.53 17.37
CA GLY A 86 17.62 -13.72 18.03
C GLY A 86 18.31 -12.74 17.07
N LEU A 87 17.73 -12.46 15.90
CA LEU A 87 18.20 -11.42 14.99
C LEU A 87 17.74 -10.06 15.51
N ILE A 88 18.48 -9.01 15.16
CA ILE A 88 18.17 -7.63 15.58
C ILE A 88 17.50 -6.91 14.39
N PRO A 89 16.17 -6.87 14.31
CA PRO A 89 15.48 -6.09 13.29
C PRO A 89 15.84 -4.61 13.39
N VAL A 90 15.89 -3.95 12.24
CA VAL A 90 16.15 -2.52 12.09
C VAL A 90 15.11 -1.95 11.12
N PRO A 91 13.94 -1.50 11.63
CA PRO A 91 12.91 -0.89 10.80
C PRO A 91 13.46 0.34 10.08
N VAL A 92 13.25 0.41 8.76
CA VAL A 92 13.65 1.55 7.93
C VAL A 92 12.54 1.91 6.96
N TYR A 93 12.41 3.19 6.65
CA TYR A 93 11.52 3.63 5.57
C TYR A 93 11.97 3.00 4.26
N PRO A 94 11.10 2.27 3.54
CA PRO A 94 11.43 1.78 2.22
C PRO A 94 11.62 2.98 1.27
N PRO A 95 12.56 2.91 0.31
CA PRO A 95 12.67 3.92 -0.73
C PRO A 95 11.40 3.92 -1.60
N LEU A 96 10.48 4.85 -1.33
CA LEU A 96 9.26 5.08 -2.12
C LEU A 96 9.62 5.84 -3.41
N ALA A 97 8.77 5.79 -4.45
CA ALA A 97 9.10 6.42 -5.72
C ALA A 97 9.27 7.95 -5.58
N SER A 98 8.37 8.59 -4.81
CA SER A 98 8.41 10.04 -4.48
C SER A 98 9.70 10.59 -3.85
N SER A 99 10.50 9.74 -3.23
CA SER A 99 11.71 10.13 -2.49
C SER A 99 12.80 9.06 -2.54
N PHE A 100 12.86 8.34 -3.66
CA PHE A 100 13.63 7.10 -3.79
C PHE A 100 15.11 7.31 -3.48
N GLU A 101 15.74 8.37 -4.00
CA GLU A 101 17.15 8.66 -3.76
C GLU A 101 17.44 8.98 -2.28
N SER A 102 16.61 9.82 -1.64
CA SER A 102 16.76 10.18 -0.22
C SER A 102 16.52 8.97 0.70
N GLY A 103 15.47 8.19 0.42
CA GLY A 103 15.17 6.95 1.13
C GLY A 103 16.28 5.92 0.98
N LEU A 104 16.79 5.71 -0.23
CA LEU A 104 17.89 4.79 -0.50
C LEU A 104 19.20 5.26 0.14
N TYR A 105 19.47 6.57 0.15
CA TYR A 105 20.64 7.14 0.83
C TYR A 105 20.59 6.87 2.34
N LYS A 106 19.46 7.18 3.00
CA LYS A 106 19.26 6.93 4.44
C LYS A 106 19.34 5.44 4.74
N MET A 107 18.69 4.60 3.95
CA MET A 107 18.74 3.15 4.11
C MET A 107 20.18 2.63 3.96
N ASN A 108 20.95 3.10 2.98
CA ASN A 108 22.34 2.70 2.80
C ASN A 108 23.25 3.16 3.95
N PHE A 109 23.02 4.38 4.46
CA PHE A 109 23.71 4.84 5.67
C PHE A 109 23.45 3.90 6.85
N ILE A 110 22.17 3.63 7.15
CA ILE A 110 21.74 2.77 8.26
C ILE A 110 22.30 1.36 8.09
N ALA A 111 22.21 0.79 6.88
CA ALA A 111 22.74 -0.53 6.55
C ALA A 111 24.22 -0.67 6.90
N ARG A 112 25.01 0.36 6.55
CA ARG A 112 26.44 0.41 6.81
C ARG A 112 26.75 0.60 8.30
N ASP A 113 26.06 1.53 8.97
CA ASP A 113 26.27 1.87 10.38
C ASP A 113 25.96 0.68 11.30
N CYS A 114 24.82 -0.01 11.08
CA CYS A 114 24.50 -1.23 11.83
C CYS A 114 25.20 -2.51 11.33
N GLN A 115 25.92 -2.43 10.22
CA GLN A 115 26.49 -3.59 9.51
C GLN A 115 25.45 -4.68 9.25
N ALA A 116 24.37 -4.30 8.57
CA ALA A 116 23.26 -5.20 8.26
C ALA A 116 23.74 -6.44 7.48
N SER A 117 23.13 -7.60 7.76
CA SER A 117 23.44 -8.88 7.09
C SER A 117 22.44 -9.24 6.00
N ALA A 118 21.22 -8.70 6.07
CA ALA A 118 20.16 -8.90 5.09
C ALA A 118 19.15 -7.75 5.14
N ILE A 119 18.28 -7.71 4.13
CA ILE A 119 17.10 -6.85 4.07
C ILE A 119 15.88 -7.76 3.91
N LEU A 120 14.88 -7.60 4.77
CA LEU A 120 13.57 -8.21 4.60
C LEU A 120 12.64 -7.17 4.01
N THR A 121 11.81 -7.62 3.08
CA THR A 121 10.78 -6.81 2.43
C THR A 121 9.67 -7.74 1.95
N GLN A 122 8.60 -7.19 1.40
CA GLN A 122 7.56 -7.94 0.71
C GLN A 122 7.74 -7.83 -0.81
N ARG A 123 7.10 -8.71 -1.58
CA ARG A 123 7.30 -8.85 -3.01
C ARG A 123 7.01 -7.56 -3.78
N SER A 124 5.91 -6.87 -3.46
CA SER A 124 5.54 -5.62 -4.13
C SER A 124 6.62 -4.54 -3.96
N CYS A 125 7.17 -4.41 -2.75
CA CYS A 125 8.22 -3.45 -2.44
C CYS A 125 9.59 -3.87 -3.01
N TYR A 126 9.92 -5.17 -2.97
CA TYR A 126 11.11 -5.72 -3.61
C TYR A 126 11.18 -5.34 -5.09
N TRP A 127 10.11 -5.58 -5.84
CA TRP A 127 10.06 -5.27 -7.26
C TRP A 127 10.05 -3.77 -7.53
N ALA A 128 9.29 -2.97 -6.76
CA ALA A 128 9.32 -1.51 -6.88
C ALA A 128 10.75 -0.94 -6.71
N ILE A 129 11.51 -1.44 -5.73
CA ILE A 129 12.89 -1.01 -5.51
C ILE A 129 13.82 -1.47 -6.64
N LYS A 130 13.61 -2.66 -7.20
CA LYS A 130 14.38 -3.16 -8.35
C LYS A 130 14.18 -2.28 -9.59
N VAL A 131 12.92 -1.96 -9.90
CA VAL A 131 12.54 -1.04 -10.98
C VAL A 131 13.27 0.30 -10.80
N ASN A 132 13.09 0.93 -9.65
CA ASN A 132 13.63 2.25 -9.41
C ASN A 132 15.17 2.27 -9.42
N LYS A 133 15.86 1.23 -8.90
CA LYS A 133 17.33 1.12 -9.00
C LYS A 133 17.85 0.98 -10.42
N ALA A 134 17.12 0.30 -11.30
CA ALA A 134 17.52 0.17 -12.70
C ALA A 134 17.36 1.51 -13.42
N ARG A 135 16.27 2.24 -13.14
CA ARG A 135 16.01 3.59 -13.67
C ARG A 135 17.07 4.61 -13.27
N THR A 136 17.52 4.63 -12.01
CA THR A 136 18.59 5.55 -11.57
C THR A 136 19.94 5.27 -12.25
N ARG A 137 20.18 4.10 -12.86
CA ARG A 137 21.41 3.88 -13.66
C ARG A 137 21.41 4.64 -14.99
N ILE A 138 20.25 5.06 -15.47
CA ILE A 138 20.08 5.83 -16.72
C ILE A 138 20.32 7.33 -16.46
N ALA A 139 20.19 7.79 -15.21
CA ALA A 139 20.54 9.15 -14.78
C ALA A 139 21.91 9.18 -14.08
N THR A 140 22.93 9.69 -14.75
CA THR A 140 24.34 9.73 -14.31
C THR A 140 24.54 10.24 -12.86
N PHE A 141 24.95 9.38 -11.92
CA PHE A 141 25.97 9.66 -10.89
C PHE A 141 26.51 8.34 -10.28
N SER A 142 27.82 8.33 -9.99
CA SER A 142 28.62 7.14 -9.65
C SER A 142 28.24 6.46 -8.31
N PHE A 143 27.29 5.51 -8.33
CA PHE A 143 26.97 4.60 -7.21
C PHE A 143 27.95 3.42 -7.03
N LYS A 144 29.24 3.59 -7.34
CA LYS A 144 30.22 2.48 -7.37
C LYS A 144 30.53 1.78 -6.02
N ARG A 145 29.88 2.13 -4.89
CA ARG A 145 30.06 1.46 -3.57
C ARG A 145 28.82 1.47 -2.65
N ASP A 146 27.65 1.07 -3.12
CA ASP A 146 26.42 0.94 -2.30
C ASP A 146 26.47 -0.32 -1.39
N TYR A 147 26.36 -0.19 -0.06
CA TYR A 147 26.38 -1.32 0.90
C TYR A 147 25.13 -2.18 0.73
N VAL A 148 23.98 -1.55 0.50
CA VAL A 148 22.68 -2.21 0.27
C VAL A 148 22.74 -3.16 -0.95
N SER A 149 23.52 -2.81 -1.98
CA SER A 149 23.67 -3.65 -3.17
C SER A 149 24.29 -5.03 -2.89
N LYS A 150 25.02 -5.18 -1.77
CA LYS A 150 25.67 -6.43 -1.37
C LYS A 150 24.80 -7.29 -0.45
N LEU A 151 23.70 -6.74 0.07
CA LEU A 151 22.84 -7.43 1.01
C LEU A 151 21.90 -8.40 0.28
N LYS A 152 21.62 -9.53 0.92
CA LYS A 152 20.58 -10.44 0.47
C LYS A 152 19.22 -9.82 0.77
N TRP A 153 18.37 -9.75 -0.24
CA TRP A 153 16.97 -9.36 -0.12
C TRP A 153 16.15 -10.63 0.11
N ILE A 154 15.38 -10.66 1.19
CA ILE A 154 14.54 -11.78 1.60
C ILE A 154 13.10 -11.29 1.50
N VAL A 155 12.30 -12.00 0.71
CA VAL A 155 10.92 -11.64 0.39
C VAL A 155 10.01 -12.41 1.35
N THR A 156 9.44 -11.73 2.35
CA THR A 156 8.80 -12.39 3.49
C THR A 156 7.46 -13.02 3.14
N ASP A 157 6.70 -12.43 2.21
CA ASP A 157 5.44 -12.95 1.65
C ASP A 157 5.60 -14.18 0.74
N GLN A 158 6.83 -14.66 0.54
CA GLN A 158 7.11 -15.99 -0.03
C GLN A 158 7.26 -17.10 1.03
N ALA A 159 7.22 -16.76 2.33
CA ALA A 159 7.36 -17.75 3.39
C ALA A 159 6.15 -18.70 3.43
N GLU A 160 6.42 -19.99 3.29
CA GLU A 160 5.46 -21.09 3.38
C GLU A 160 5.05 -21.40 4.83
N SER A 161 3.88 -22.03 5.01
CA SER A 161 3.41 -22.44 6.33
C SER A 161 4.15 -23.64 6.89
N HIS A 162 4.72 -23.49 8.10
CA HIS A 162 5.53 -24.50 8.79
C HIS A 162 4.88 -25.05 10.05
N LYS A 163 5.32 -26.24 10.46
CA LYS A 163 5.02 -26.73 11.81
C LYS A 163 5.87 -25.96 12.84
N PRO A 164 5.30 -25.49 13.96
CA PRO A 164 6.01 -24.70 14.99
C PRO A 164 7.32 -25.30 15.51
N HIS A 165 7.45 -26.63 15.50
CA HIS A 165 8.62 -27.35 16.02
C HIS A 165 9.82 -27.41 15.04
N GLU A 166 9.72 -26.81 13.86
CA GLU A 166 10.79 -26.85 12.85
C GLU A 166 11.76 -25.67 12.91
N ILE A 167 11.48 -24.64 13.72
CA ILE A 167 12.39 -23.49 13.88
C ILE A 167 13.25 -23.62 15.14
N THR A 168 14.53 -23.25 15.03
CA THR A 168 15.41 -23.16 16.20
C THR A 168 15.39 -21.71 16.70
N THR A 169 14.73 -21.46 17.84
CA THR A 169 14.68 -20.12 18.44
C THR A 169 16.01 -19.75 19.08
N ALA A 170 16.34 -18.46 19.11
CA ALA A 170 17.51 -17.94 19.81
C ALA A 170 17.18 -16.62 20.53
N HIS A 171 17.99 -16.26 21.52
CA HIS A 171 17.81 -15.06 22.34
C HIS A 171 18.87 -14.00 22.01
N SER A 172 18.45 -12.74 21.98
CA SER A 172 19.31 -11.55 21.92
C SER A 172 18.78 -10.56 22.94
N ASP A 173 19.66 -9.97 23.76
CA ASP A 173 19.24 -8.98 24.74
C ASP A 173 18.67 -7.71 24.07
N ILE A 174 19.22 -7.34 22.91
CA ILE A 174 18.72 -6.26 22.07
C ILE A 174 17.60 -6.82 21.19
N VAL A 175 16.41 -6.21 21.28
CA VAL A 175 15.24 -6.57 20.48
C VAL A 175 15.31 -5.93 19.11
N PHE A 176 15.68 -4.66 19.02
CA PHE A 176 15.78 -3.96 17.75
C PHE A 176 16.65 -2.70 17.87
N LEU A 177 17.07 -2.16 16.72
CA LEU A 177 17.67 -0.83 16.66
C LEU A 177 16.66 0.16 16.10
N GLN A 178 16.43 1.24 16.83
CA GLN A 178 15.65 2.36 16.37
C GLN A 178 16.58 3.49 15.94
N TYR A 179 16.56 3.82 14.65
CA TYR A 179 17.36 4.94 14.18
C TYR A 179 16.66 6.27 14.42
N THR A 180 17.31 7.16 15.17
CA THR A 180 16.94 8.56 15.26
C THR A 180 17.78 9.37 14.28
N SER A 181 17.19 10.37 13.63
CA SER A 181 17.98 11.44 13.03
C SER A 181 18.70 12.12 14.20
N GLY A 182 20.02 12.04 14.28
CA GLY A 182 20.77 12.54 15.43
C GLY A 182 21.29 13.96 15.18
N SER A 183 21.58 14.70 16.25
CA SER A 183 22.17 16.06 16.20
C SER A 183 23.60 16.17 15.60
N THR A 184 24.09 15.13 14.92
CA THR A 184 25.48 14.98 14.48
C THR A 184 25.49 14.33 13.09
N HIS A 185 25.00 14.99 12.03
CA HIS A 185 25.08 14.62 10.59
C HIS A 185 24.60 13.21 10.14
N ASP A 186 24.51 12.24 11.05
CA ASP A 186 24.47 10.81 10.82
C ASP A 186 23.43 10.19 11.77
N PRO A 187 22.40 9.50 11.24
CA PRO A 187 21.43 8.74 12.05
C PRO A 187 22.11 7.84 13.10
N LYS A 188 21.47 7.71 14.27
CA LYS A 188 22.00 6.94 15.40
C LYS A 188 21.05 5.80 15.75
N GLY A 189 21.53 4.56 15.76
CA GLY A 189 20.74 3.40 16.15
C GLY A 189 20.67 3.27 17.67
N VAL A 190 19.55 3.63 18.30
CA VAL A 190 19.29 3.37 19.72
C VAL A 190 19.09 1.87 19.94
N MET A 191 19.80 1.30 20.92
CA MET A 191 19.70 -0.11 21.27
C MET A 191 18.59 -0.36 22.28
N VAL A 192 17.46 -0.91 21.82
CA VAL A 192 16.28 -1.19 22.66
C VAL A 192 16.28 -2.66 23.07
N THR A 193 16.16 -2.93 24.38
CA THR A 193 16.19 -4.30 24.94
C THR A 193 14.79 -4.82 25.30
N HIS A 194 14.70 -6.12 25.61
CA HIS A 194 13.44 -6.72 26.09
C HIS A 194 12.95 -6.05 27.38
N ASP A 195 13.84 -5.85 28.34
CA ASP A 195 13.49 -5.24 29.64
C ASP A 195 13.03 -3.79 29.49
N ASN A 196 13.64 -3.05 28.55
CA ASN A 196 13.22 -1.68 28.24
C ASN A 196 11.76 -1.63 27.77
N LEU A 197 11.39 -2.50 26.82
CA LEU A 197 10.03 -2.59 26.28
C LEU A 197 9.03 -3.04 27.34
N LEU A 198 9.35 -4.09 28.09
CA LEU A 198 8.46 -4.64 29.13
C LEU A 198 8.21 -3.60 30.23
N SER A 199 9.26 -2.94 30.72
CA SER A 199 9.15 -1.93 31.76
C SER A 199 8.34 -0.72 31.31
N ASN A 200 8.54 -0.23 30.08
CA ASN A 200 7.78 0.91 29.57
C ASN A 200 6.32 0.52 29.27
N CYS A 201 6.07 -0.69 28.74
CA CYS A 201 4.74 -1.20 28.43
C CYS A 201 3.87 -1.32 29.69
N ASP A 202 4.43 -1.86 30.78
CA ASP A 202 3.68 -2.17 31.99
C ASP A 202 3.07 -0.95 32.68
N VAL A 203 3.75 0.20 32.58
CA VAL A 203 3.30 1.46 33.18
C VAL A 203 2.59 2.39 32.18
N THR A 204 2.66 2.12 30.87
CA THR A 204 2.02 2.95 29.84
C THR A 204 0.63 2.44 29.46
N VAL A 205 0.45 1.12 29.37
CA VAL A 205 -0.81 0.50 28.93
C VAL A 205 -1.42 -0.29 30.09
N ASP A 206 -2.45 0.31 30.70
CA ASP A 206 -3.07 -0.12 31.96
C ASP A 206 -4.37 -0.92 31.79
N HIS A 207 -4.81 -1.14 30.55
CA HIS A 207 -6.05 -1.83 30.20
C HIS A 207 -5.86 -2.77 29.02
N LEU A 208 -6.87 -3.60 28.74
CA LEU A 208 -6.93 -4.41 27.51
C LEU A 208 -7.25 -3.50 26.32
N PRO A 209 -6.30 -3.20 25.43
CA PRO A 209 -6.42 -2.01 24.60
C PRO A 209 -6.91 -2.34 23.17
N ILE A 210 -7.71 -1.44 22.60
CA ILE A 210 -8.09 -1.44 21.17
C ILE A 210 -7.50 -0.17 20.54
N GLY A 211 -6.46 -0.35 19.75
CA GLY A 211 -5.63 0.72 19.21
C GLY A 211 -6.09 1.11 17.82
N VAL A 212 -6.14 2.41 17.55
CA VAL A 212 -6.28 2.92 16.19
C VAL A 212 -5.06 3.76 15.88
N SER A 213 -4.32 3.42 14.80
CA SER A 213 -3.06 4.11 14.51
C SER A 213 -2.78 4.20 13.02
N TRP A 214 -2.57 5.44 12.57
CA TRP A 214 -2.01 5.74 11.25
C TRP A 214 -0.54 6.14 11.32
N LEU A 215 0.05 6.12 12.52
CA LEU A 215 1.42 6.55 12.73
C LEU A 215 2.40 5.63 12.00
N PRO A 216 3.53 6.18 11.50
CA PRO A 216 4.52 5.37 10.82
C PRO A 216 5.02 4.22 11.71
N GLN A 217 4.98 2.99 11.18
CA GLN A 217 5.50 1.79 11.86
C GLN A 217 7.04 1.75 11.95
N TYR A 218 7.72 2.78 11.46
CA TYR A 218 9.18 2.96 11.58
C TYR A 218 9.56 3.96 12.69
N HIS A 219 8.56 4.60 13.33
CA HIS A 219 8.73 5.52 14.44
C HIS A 219 8.32 4.84 15.75
N ASP A 220 8.95 5.16 16.89
CA ASP A 220 8.65 4.54 18.19
C ASP A 220 7.15 4.61 18.54
N MET A 221 6.55 5.79 18.46
CA MET A 221 5.15 6.02 18.84
C MET A 221 4.18 5.13 18.05
N GLY A 222 4.47 4.87 16.77
CA GLY A 222 3.71 3.91 15.97
C GLY A 222 4.06 2.47 16.35
N LEU A 223 5.33 2.08 16.16
CA LEU A 223 5.80 0.70 16.31
C LEU A 223 5.65 0.17 17.74
N ILE A 224 6.28 0.83 18.70
CA ILE A 224 6.29 0.41 20.11
C ILE A 224 4.90 0.61 20.69
N GLY A 225 4.34 1.81 20.50
CA GLY A 225 3.09 2.23 21.11
C GLY A 225 1.90 1.37 20.71
N TYR A 226 1.73 1.08 19.40
CA TYR A 226 0.50 0.46 18.89
C TYR A 226 0.67 -0.97 18.37
N TYR A 227 1.87 -1.40 18.01
CA TYR A 227 2.07 -2.76 17.52
C TYR A 227 2.70 -3.64 18.58
N ILE A 228 3.81 -3.21 19.21
CA ILE A 228 4.47 -4.02 20.23
C ILE A 228 3.65 -4.05 21.53
N PHE A 229 3.39 -2.92 22.18
CA PHE A 229 2.70 -2.90 23.49
C PHE A 229 1.33 -3.61 23.46
N PHE A 230 0.57 -3.42 22.38
CA PHE A 230 -0.75 -4.04 22.24
C PHE A 230 -0.66 -5.56 22.12
N ALA A 231 0.33 -6.09 21.40
CA ALA A 231 0.56 -7.54 21.36
C ALA A 231 0.93 -8.11 22.73
N LEU A 232 1.69 -7.37 23.55
CA LEU A 232 2.07 -7.80 24.90
C LEU A 232 0.90 -7.72 25.91
N LYS A 233 -0.06 -6.84 25.67
CA LYS A 233 -1.23 -6.62 26.55
C LYS A 233 -2.49 -7.36 26.10
N GLY A 234 -2.43 -8.18 25.06
CA GLY A 234 -3.59 -8.94 24.56
C GLY A 234 -4.57 -8.09 23.76
N GLY A 235 -4.14 -6.92 23.29
CA GLY A 235 -4.94 -5.94 22.56
C GLY A 235 -5.23 -6.29 21.10
N THR A 236 -5.83 -5.32 20.41
CA THR A 236 -6.09 -5.34 18.95
C THR A 236 -5.71 -3.99 18.37
N THR A 237 -5.06 -3.97 17.21
CA THR A 237 -4.69 -2.71 16.51
C THR A 237 -5.32 -2.66 15.13
N TYR A 238 -6.06 -1.57 14.87
CA TYR A 238 -6.57 -1.18 13.57
C TYR A 238 -5.66 -0.11 12.99
N GLY A 239 -4.82 -0.51 12.03
CA GLY A 239 -3.85 0.34 11.37
C GLY A 239 -4.29 0.80 9.98
N PHE A 240 -3.77 1.92 9.51
CA PHE A 240 -3.81 2.34 8.10
C PHE A 240 -2.60 3.22 7.82
N SER A 241 -2.33 3.57 6.55
CA SER A 241 -1.09 4.30 6.24
C SER A 241 -1.17 5.77 6.67
N PRO A 242 -0.03 6.42 6.98
CA PRO A 242 0.00 7.87 7.17
C PRO A 242 -0.53 8.65 5.95
N LEU A 243 -0.34 8.10 4.74
CA LEU A 243 -0.84 8.71 3.51
C LEU A 243 -2.37 8.72 3.47
N ASP A 244 -3.02 7.62 3.86
CA ASP A 244 -4.47 7.52 3.93
C ASP A 244 -5.06 8.54 4.92
N PHE A 245 -4.40 8.76 6.07
CA PHE A 245 -4.77 9.82 7.02
C PHE A 245 -4.65 11.22 6.40
N ILE A 246 -3.54 11.52 5.71
CA ILE A 246 -3.35 12.83 5.08
C ILE A 246 -4.40 13.07 4.00
N GLN A 247 -4.74 12.05 3.21
CA GLN A 247 -5.78 12.13 2.19
C GLN A 247 -7.18 12.30 2.79
N ARG A 248 -7.51 11.54 3.85
CA ARG A 248 -8.82 11.57 4.50
C ARG A 248 -8.70 11.47 6.03
N PRO A 249 -8.51 12.60 6.74
CA PRO A 249 -8.32 12.57 8.20
C PRO A 249 -9.56 12.08 8.96
N ALA A 250 -10.75 12.17 8.36
CA ALA A 250 -11.99 11.60 8.90
C ALA A 250 -11.89 10.09 9.19
N LEU A 251 -11.14 9.34 8.37
CA LEU A 251 -10.93 7.89 8.53
C LEU A 251 -10.44 7.54 9.94
N TRP A 252 -9.61 8.40 10.55
CA TRP A 252 -9.09 8.16 11.89
C TRP A 252 -10.18 8.11 12.95
N LEU A 253 -11.08 9.10 12.95
CA LEU A 253 -12.15 9.20 13.93
C LEU A 253 -13.28 8.21 13.64
N GLU A 254 -13.59 7.96 12.37
CA GLU A 254 -14.52 6.93 11.93
C GLU A 254 -14.06 5.54 12.39
N THR A 255 -12.77 5.24 12.28
CA THR A 255 -12.19 3.97 12.71
C THR A 255 -12.27 3.81 14.23
N ILE A 256 -12.00 4.88 14.98
CA ILE A 256 -12.19 4.90 16.45
C ILE A 256 -13.66 4.59 16.80
N SER A 257 -14.60 5.26 16.15
CA SER A 257 -16.04 5.06 16.37
C SER A 257 -16.46 3.62 16.03
N ARG A 258 -16.14 3.15 14.83
CA ARG A 258 -16.53 1.84 14.30
C ARG A 258 -16.06 0.68 15.16
N TYR A 259 -14.81 0.72 15.61
CA TYR A 259 -14.19 -0.37 16.37
C TYR A 259 -14.15 -0.12 17.88
N ARG A 260 -14.79 0.95 18.35
CA ARG A 260 -14.76 1.40 19.75
C ARG A 260 -13.33 1.49 20.29
N GLY A 261 -12.45 2.14 19.52
CA GLY A 261 -11.04 2.31 19.86
C GLY A 261 -10.88 2.93 21.26
N THR A 262 -10.01 2.35 22.07
CA THR A 262 -9.74 2.81 23.44
C THR A 262 -8.49 3.66 23.54
N ALA A 263 -7.58 3.54 22.57
CA ALA A 263 -6.29 4.20 22.58
C ALA A 263 -5.86 4.69 21.19
N SER A 264 -5.42 5.94 21.10
CA SER A 264 -4.80 6.52 19.90
C SER A 264 -3.84 7.67 20.28
N SER A 265 -2.87 7.95 19.40
CA SER A 265 -1.92 9.05 19.58
C SER A 265 -1.67 9.72 18.25
N ALA A 266 -1.34 10.99 18.29
CA ALA A 266 -0.86 11.72 17.13
C ALA A 266 0.02 12.90 17.55
N PRO A 267 0.89 13.41 16.66
CA PRO A 267 1.50 14.72 16.87
C PRO A 267 0.48 15.85 16.81
N ASN A 268 0.82 17.01 17.38
CA ASN A 268 -0.05 18.18 17.46
C ASN A 268 -0.66 18.59 16.09
N PHE A 269 0.10 18.50 15.00
CA PHE A 269 -0.31 18.88 13.65
C PHE A 269 -1.53 18.09 13.18
N ALA A 270 -1.68 16.83 13.60
CA ALA A 270 -2.78 15.99 13.16
C ALA A 270 -4.12 16.48 13.73
N TYR A 271 -4.11 16.92 14.99
CA TYR A 271 -5.25 17.55 15.63
C TYR A 271 -5.60 18.86 14.93
N ALA A 272 -4.60 19.71 14.65
CA ALA A 272 -4.77 20.93 13.88
C ALA A 272 -5.33 20.65 12.47
N TYR A 273 -4.88 19.58 11.82
CA TYR A 273 -5.33 19.18 10.50
C TYR A 273 -6.81 18.77 10.49
N CYS A 274 -7.28 18.05 11.52
CA CYS A 274 -8.70 17.71 11.70
C CYS A 274 -9.58 18.94 11.97
N LEU A 275 -9.00 20.03 12.49
CA LEU A 275 -9.71 21.28 12.76
C LEU A 275 -9.90 22.14 11.50
N ARG A 276 -9.10 21.92 10.44
CA ARG A 276 -9.20 22.73 9.21
C ARG A 276 -10.58 22.62 8.56
N PRO A 277 -11.07 23.70 7.91
CA PRO A 277 -12.32 23.68 7.17
C PRO A 277 -12.35 22.56 6.12
N ASN A 278 -13.51 21.94 5.93
CA ASN A 278 -13.79 20.89 4.94
C ASN A 278 -12.99 19.58 5.08
N LYS A 279 -12.17 19.40 6.12
CA LYS A 279 -11.45 18.13 6.36
C LYS A 279 -12.31 17.04 7.00
N ILE A 280 -13.32 17.45 7.77
CA ILE A 280 -14.34 16.56 8.35
C ILE A 280 -15.68 17.26 8.10
N SER A 281 -16.54 16.63 7.30
CA SER A 281 -17.90 17.13 7.00
C SER A 281 -18.80 17.10 8.24
N GLU A 282 -19.83 17.95 8.29
CA GLU A 282 -20.83 17.93 9.36
C GLU A 282 -21.56 16.58 9.49
N GLU A 283 -21.88 15.94 8.35
CA GLU A 283 -22.50 14.60 8.33
C GLU A 283 -21.62 13.56 9.02
N THR A 284 -20.37 13.45 8.59
CA THR A 284 -19.38 12.57 9.23
C THR A 284 -19.26 12.88 10.73
N LEU A 285 -19.12 14.15 11.10
CA LEU A 285 -18.97 14.57 12.50
C LEU A 285 -20.18 14.11 13.35
N GLY A 286 -21.40 14.23 12.83
CA GLY A 286 -22.63 13.81 13.52
C GLY A 286 -22.78 12.30 13.71
N ASN A 287 -21.99 11.49 12.99
CA ASN A 287 -22.01 10.03 13.07
C ASN A 287 -20.88 9.45 13.95
N LEU A 288 -20.04 10.29 14.57
CA LEU A 288 -18.93 9.83 15.40
C LEU A 288 -19.37 9.52 16.84
N ASP A 289 -18.84 8.42 17.40
CA ASP A 289 -18.87 8.11 18.83
C ASP A 289 -17.42 7.92 19.32
N LEU A 290 -16.93 8.88 20.11
CA LEU A 290 -15.58 8.87 20.69
C LEU A 290 -15.57 8.49 22.17
N SER A 291 -16.70 8.03 22.72
CA SER A 291 -16.86 7.70 24.14
C SER A 291 -16.03 6.50 24.61
N SER A 292 -15.55 5.67 23.69
CA SER A 292 -14.70 4.52 24.01
C SER A 292 -13.26 4.90 24.35
N LEU A 293 -12.81 6.10 23.96
CA LEU A 293 -11.44 6.53 24.18
C LEU A 293 -11.14 6.68 25.68
N ARG A 294 -10.10 5.96 26.12
CA ARG A 294 -9.51 6.08 27.46
C ARG A 294 -8.17 6.81 27.40
N PHE A 295 -7.52 6.73 26.25
CA PHE A 295 -6.18 7.26 25.99
C PHE A 295 -6.16 7.92 24.60
N LEU A 296 -6.12 9.25 24.55
CA LEU A 296 -5.88 10.02 23.34
C LEU A 296 -4.73 10.99 23.62
N THR A 297 -3.59 10.80 22.99
CA THR A 297 -2.38 11.55 23.34
C THR A 297 -1.89 12.46 22.22
N THR A 298 -1.54 13.71 22.56
CA THR A 298 -0.72 14.59 21.72
C THR A 298 0.72 14.60 22.23
N GLY A 299 1.70 14.42 21.34
CA GLY A 299 3.11 14.31 21.70
C GLY A 299 4.03 14.18 20.49
N ALA A 300 5.32 13.91 20.71
CA ALA A 300 6.38 13.87 19.69
C ALA A 300 6.74 15.20 19.01
N GLU A 301 6.01 16.29 19.32
CA GLU A 301 6.33 17.68 18.94
C GLU A 301 5.75 18.65 19.98
N PRO A 302 6.13 19.95 19.97
CA PRO A 302 5.54 20.94 20.87
C PRO A 302 4.01 20.97 20.78
N VAL A 303 3.35 20.84 21.94
CA VAL A 303 1.90 20.84 22.04
C VAL A 303 1.39 22.28 22.10
N GLN A 304 0.53 22.64 21.15
CA GLN A 304 -0.02 23.99 21.06
C GLN A 304 -1.31 24.09 21.90
N PRO A 305 -1.38 24.99 22.91
CA PRO A 305 -2.55 25.14 23.75
C PRO A 305 -3.85 25.41 22.96
N ALA A 306 -3.76 26.24 21.92
CA ALA A 306 -4.91 26.58 21.07
C ALA A 306 -5.46 25.35 20.32
N THR A 307 -4.58 24.53 19.76
CA THR A 307 -4.97 23.29 19.07
C THR A 307 -5.59 22.29 20.05
N TYR A 308 -5.00 22.13 21.23
CA TYR A 308 -5.51 21.23 22.27
C TYR A 308 -6.94 21.60 22.69
N LEU A 309 -7.17 22.88 23.01
CA LEU A 309 -8.50 23.37 23.42
C LEU A 309 -9.52 23.26 22.28
N ALA A 310 -9.17 23.70 21.07
CA ALA A 310 -10.08 23.67 19.92
C ALA A 310 -10.50 22.25 19.52
N PHE A 311 -9.59 21.28 19.61
CA PHE A 311 -9.91 19.89 19.34
C PHE A 311 -10.87 19.33 20.39
N LEU A 312 -10.62 19.62 21.67
CA LEU A 312 -11.51 19.20 22.75
C LEU A 312 -12.92 19.79 22.55
N ASP A 313 -13.03 21.09 22.27
CA ASP A 313 -14.33 21.75 22.07
C ASP A 313 -15.11 21.18 20.89
N LYS A 314 -14.44 20.90 19.77
CA LYS A 314 -15.07 20.34 18.56
C LYS A 314 -15.60 18.92 18.76
N PHE A 315 -14.88 18.08 19.51
CA PHE A 315 -15.17 16.63 19.59
C PHE A 315 -15.81 16.17 20.90
N LYS A 316 -15.86 17.03 21.92
CA LYS A 316 -16.59 16.75 23.17
C LYS A 316 -18.08 16.42 22.94
N PRO A 317 -18.83 17.08 22.03
CA PRO A 317 -20.21 16.68 21.73
C PRO A 317 -20.36 15.26 21.18
N GLN A 318 -19.31 14.73 20.54
CA GLN A 318 -19.28 13.36 20.00
C GLN A 318 -18.75 12.34 21.02
N GLY A 319 -18.73 12.68 22.31
CA GLY A 319 -18.37 11.76 23.39
C GLY A 319 -16.90 11.74 23.80
N LEU A 320 -16.03 12.59 23.22
CA LEU A 320 -14.63 12.68 23.66
C LEU A 320 -14.56 13.15 25.12
N ASN A 321 -14.12 12.27 26.01
CA ASN A 321 -13.94 12.60 27.42
C ASN A 321 -12.68 13.47 27.60
N PRO A 322 -12.77 14.68 28.20
CA PRO A 322 -11.60 15.52 28.48
C PRO A 322 -10.49 14.83 29.26
N THR A 323 -10.81 13.88 30.14
CA THR A 323 -9.78 13.16 30.91
C THR A 323 -9.01 12.15 30.05
N ALA A 324 -9.59 11.70 28.94
CA ALA A 324 -8.95 10.78 28.00
C ALA A 324 -7.99 11.50 27.04
N PHE A 325 -8.15 12.81 26.81
CA PHE A 325 -7.28 13.59 25.92
C PHE A 325 -6.20 14.34 26.72
N PHE A 326 -4.92 14.10 26.43
CA PHE A 326 -3.82 14.70 27.19
C PHE A 326 -2.51 14.79 26.38
N SER A 327 -1.56 15.55 26.91
CA SER A 327 -0.20 15.68 26.41
C SER A 327 0.75 14.69 27.11
N ALA A 328 1.78 14.24 26.38
CA ALA A 328 2.82 13.35 26.89
C ALA A 328 4.20 13.72 26.32
N TYR A 329 5.25 13.32 27.04
CA TYR A 329 6.64 13.51 26.62
C TYR A 329 7.37 12.17 26.53
N GLY A 330 8.25 12.06 25.53
CA GLY A 330 8.90 10.82 25.16
C GLY A 330 10.02 11.00 24.14
N LEU A 331 10.93 10.03 24.10
CA LEU A 331 12.06 9.96 23.17
C LEU A 331 12.55 8.51 23.02
N ALA A 332 13.13 8.21 21.86
CA ALA A 332 13.64 6.88 21.53
C ALA A 332 14.70 6.37 22.53
N GLU A 333 15.56 7.26 23.02
CA GLU A 333 16.60 6.96 24.01
C GLU A 333 16.02 6.49 25.36
N TYR A 334 14.74 6.74 25.62
CA TYR A 334 14.00 6.22 26.79
C TYR A 334 12.91 5.22 26.38
N THR A 335 13.13 4.49 25.29
CA THR A 335 12.19 3.56 24.65
C THR A 335 11.02 4.24 23.97
N LEU A 336 10.15 4.92 24.72
CA LEU A 336 9.02 5.65 24.17
C LEU A 336 8.53 6.75 25.13
N VAL A 337 7.85 6.39 26.22
CA VAL A 337 7.17 7.38 27.10
C VAL A 337 8.03 7.67 28.34
N VAL A 338 8.14 8.95 28.70
CA VAL A 338 8.80 9.44 29.93
C VAL A 338 7.77 9.97 30.92
N SER A 339 6.81 10.78 30.44
CA SER A 339 5.71 11.36 31.23
C SER A 339 4.43 11.36 30.40
N ASN A 340 3.28 11.25 31.06
CA ASN A 340 1.97 11.23 30.39
C ASN A 340 0.87 11.86 31.25
N TYR A 341 -0.35 11.94 30.72
CA TYR A 341 -1.53 12.50 31.39
C TYR A 341 -1.45 14.01 31.72
N GLY A 342 -0.62 14.76 30.99
CA GLY A 342 -0.54 16.22 31.10
C GLY A 342 -1.77 16.91 30.53
N ARG A 343 -2.49 17.66 31.36
CA ARG A 343 -3.72 18.38 30.98
C ARG A 343 -3.72 19.84 31.38
N THR A 344 -2.78 20.22 32.25
CA THR A 344 -2.66 21.57 32.77
C THR A 344 -2.10 22.50 31.71
N ILE A 345 -2.82 23.58 31.41
CA ILE A 345 -2.31 24.70 30.61
C ILE A 345 -1.96 25.83 31.57
N SER A 346 -0.74 26.34 31.50
CA SER A 346 -0.27 27.40 32.38
C SER A 346 0.36 28.53 31.57
N ALA A 347 0.03 29.77 31.96
CA ALA A 347 0.60 30.97 31.41
C ALA A 347 1.83 31.40 32.23
N PHE A 348 2.88 31.77 31.51
CA PHE A 348 4.15 32.22 32.04
C PHE A 348 4.55 33.56 31.42
N ASP A 349 5.29 34.35 32.16
CA ASP A 349 5.86 35.61 31.67
C ASP A 349 6.91 35.32 30.58
N LYS A 350 6.71 35.90 29.39
CA LYS A 350 7.53 35.63 28.21
C LYS A 350 8.98 36.11 28.37
N GLN A 351 9.20 37.25 29.03
CA GLN A 351 10.53 37.81 29.25
C GLN A 351 11.30 36.96 30.28
N HIS A 352 10.66 36.57 31.38
CA HIS A 352 11.28 35.69 32.37
C HIS A 352 11.63 34.32 31.79
N MET A 353 10.77 33.75 30.96
CA MET A 353 11.06 32.49 30.27
C MET A 353 12.28 32.61 29.35
N ALA A 354 12.45 33.74 28.65
CA ALA A 354 13.65 34.02 27.86
C ALA A 354 14.93 34.14 28.70
N GLU A 355 14.80 34.52 29.97
CA GLU A 355 15.88 34.53 30.98
C GLU A 355 16.03 33.20 31.74
N ASN A 356 15.39 32.12 31.28
CA ASN A 356 15.34 30.80 31.93
C ASN A 356 14.75 30.80 33.35
N LYS A 357 13.82 31.74 33.63
CA LYS A 357 13.07 31.83 34.89
C LYS A 357 11.60 31.51 34.64
N VAL A 358 11.03 30.67 35.49
CA VAL A 358 9.64 30.23 35.40
C VAL A 358 8.79 31.06 36.36
N THR A 359 8.12 32.08 35.83
CA THR A 359 7.23 32.96 36.60
C THR A 359 5.79 32.76 36.13
N PRO A 360 4.91 32.11 36.93
CA PRO A 360 3.50 31.96 36.60
C PRO A 360 2.76 33.30 36.59
N VAL A 361 1.82 33.47 35.66
CA VAL A 361 0.94 34.65 35.62
C VAL A 361 -0.44 34.26 36.18
N THR A 362 -0.90 34.94 37.22
CA THR A 362 -2.13 34.59 37.98
C THR A 362 -3.40 35.32 37.53
N GLU A 363 -3.30 36.42 36.78
CA GLU A 363 -4.46 37.15 36.26
C GLU A 363 -4.50 37.07 34.72
N ALA A 364 -5.70 36.83 34.18
CA ALA A 364 -5.98 36.84 32.75
C ALA A 364 -5.95 38.28 32.19
N GLY A 365 -4.80 38.94 32.26
CA GLY A 365 -4.50 40.11 31.47
C GLY A 365 -4.12 39.66 30.06
N SER A 366 -4.98 39.94 29.10
CA SER A 366 -4.71 39.78 27.66
C SER A 366 -3.56 40.69 27.22
N GLY A 367 -2.31 40.26 27.40
CA GLY A 367 -1.12 40.99 26.99
C GLY A 367 -0.23 40.18 26.05
N GLU A 368 0.43 40.87 25.12
CA GLU A 368 1.45 40.34 24.19
C GLU A 368 2.68 39.72 24.89
N ASP A 369 2.77 39.86 26.22
CA ASP A 369 3.93 39.52 27.07
C ASP A 369 3.82 38.17 27.81
N THR A 370 2.84 37.33 27.48
CA THR A 370 2.66 36.00 28.09
C THR A 370 2.87 34.86 27.09
N THR A 371 3.35 33.71 27.56
CA THR A 371 3.42 32.46 26.79
C THR A 371 2.71 31.34 27.53
N SER A 372 1.96 30.51 26.82
CA SER A 372 1.23 29.37 27.43
C SER A 372 1.89 28.06 27.05
N LEU A 373 2.12 27.21 28.04
CA LEU A 373 2.64 25.86 27.85
C LEU A 373 1.64 24.82 28.35
N VAL A 374 1.53 23.71 27.63
CA VAL A 374 0.78 22.53 28.07
C VAL A 374 1.74 21.61 28.82
N SER A 375 1.36 21.22 30.03
CA SER A 375 2.05 20.19 30.80
C SER A 375 2.09 18.87 30.04
N CYS A 376 3.19 18.13 30.12
CA CYS A 376 3.32 16.74 29.66
C CYS A 376 3.06 15.73 30.79
N GLY A 377 2.55 16.20 31.93
CA GLY A 377 2.11 15.40 33.06
C GLY A 377 3.25 14.85 33.92
N PRO A 378 2.93 14.03 34.93
CA PRO A 378 3.93 13.45 35.81
C PRO A 378 4.80 12.41 35.11
N PRO A 379 6.07 12.25 35.53
CA PRO A 379 6.90 11.12 35.11
C PRO A 379 6.22 9.78 35.37
N LEU A 380 6.48 8.79 34.52
CA LEU A 380 5.97 7.43 34.72
C LEU A 380 6.45 6.82 36.06
N PRO A 381 5.69 5.88 36.65
CA PRO A 381 6.16 5.15 37.83
C PRO A 381 7.55 4.53 37.64
N GLY A 382 8.47 4.83 38.56
CA GLY A 382 9.86 4.37 38.49
C GLY A 382 10.79 5.19 37.58
N THR A 383 10.29 6.27 36.99
CA THR A 383 11.06 7.24 36.21
C THR A 383 11.35 8.48 37.06
N GLU A 384 12.61 8.90 37.10
CA GLU A 384 13.00 10.16 37.72
C GLU A 384 13.42 11.17 36.66
N VAL A 385 12.94 12.40 36.82
CA VAL A 385 13.28 13.55 35.99
C VAL A 385 13.95 14.61 36.86
N ARG A 386 15.06 15.17 36.36
CA ARG A 386 15.79 16.29 36.98
C ARG A 386 16.07 17.35 35.94
N ILE A 387 16.11 18.61 36.38
CA ILE A 387 16.37 19.76 35.52
C ILE A 387 17.78 20.25 35.84
N VAL A 388 18.66 20.24 34.85
CA VAL A 388 20.11 20.36 35.06
C VAL A 388 20.65 21.54 34.28
N ASP A 389 21.61 22.27 34.84
CA ASP A 389 22.29 23.34 34.12
C ASP A 389 23.19 22.80 32.99
N THR A 390 23.62 23.70 32.10
CA THR A 390 24.52 23.35 30.98
C THR A 390 25.99 23.68 31.29
N ALA A 391 26.37 23.74 32.57
CA ALA A 391 27.73 24.04 32.99
C ALA A 391 28.68 22.84 32.75
N ASP A 392 30.00 23.08 32.84
CA ASP A 392 31.02 22.02 32.69
C ASP A 392 30.90 20.93 33.78
N VAL A 393 30.49 21.34 34.99
CA VAL A 393 30.08 20.42 36.06
C VAL A 393 28.57 20.59 36.26
N PRO A 394 27.74 19.67 35.75
CA PRO A 394 26.30 19.84 35.73
C PRO A 394 25.70 19.69 37.13
N HIS A 395 24.93 20.70 37.56
CA HIS A 395 24.18 20.70 38.81
C HIS A 395 22.68 20.78 38.54
N GLU A 396 21.88 20.24 39.46
CA GLU A 396 20.43 20.45 39.43
C GLU A 396 20.11 21.95 39.62
N VAL A 397 19.25 22.50 38.76
CA VAL A 397 18.83 23.90 38.89
C VAL A 397 17.81 24.04 40.01
N ALA A 398 17.84 25.19 40.69
CA ALA A 398 16.83 25.51 41.69
C ALA A 398 15.41 25.49 41.08
N PRO A 399 14.37 25.10 41.86
CA PRO A 399 12.98 25.13 41.41
C PRO A 399 12.59 26.47 40.79
N GLY A 400 11.79 26.43 39.71
CA GLY A 400 11.38 27.63 38.98
C GLY A 400 12.41 28.15 37.97
N LYS A 401 13.36 27.32 37.53
CA LYS A 401 14.28 27.63 36.43
C LYS A 401 14.17 26.61 35.30
N VAL A 402 14.48 27.06 34.09
CA VAL A 402 14.59 26.20 32.89
C VAL A 402 16.00 25.62 32.80
N GLY A 403 16.11 24.34 32.48
CA GLY A 403 17.37 23.63 32.26
C GLY A 403 17.21 22.40 31.37
N GLU A 404 18.30 21.65 31.17
CA GLU A 404 18.28 20.38 30.43
C GLU A 404 17.50 19.31 31.22
N ILE A 405 16.61 18.59 30.54
CA ILE A 405 15.86 17.48 31.14
C ILE A 405 16.76 16.24 31.17
N TRP A 406 17.12 15.79 32.36
CA TRP A 406 17.86 14.55 32.61
C TRP A 406 16.92 13.49 33.18
N ILE A 407 17.05 12.26 32.70
CA ILE A 407 16.09 11.18 32.95
C ILE A 407 16.81 9.92 33.43
N THR A 408 16.28 9.24 34.45
CA THR A 408 16.72 7.88 34.81
C THR A 408 15.52 6.97 35.08
N GLY A 409 15.73 5.65 35.04
CA GLY A 409 14.72 4.63 35.28
C GLY A 409 14.82 3.43 34.34
N PRO A 410 13.92 2.43 34.49
CA PRO A 410 14.06 1.10 33.87
C PRO A 410 13.88 1.09 32.34
N SER A 411 13.21 2.11 31.77
CA SER A 411 13.03 2.25 30.33
C SER A 411 14.18 2.95 29.60
N LYS A 412 15.24 3.35 30.33
CA LYS A 412 16.45 3.94 29.73
C LYS A 412 17.14 2.92 28.83
N CYS A 413 17.30 3.24 27.55
CA CYS A 413 17.95 2.36 26.58
C CYS A 413 19.46 2.20 26.88
N ARG A 414 20.08 1.18 26.29
CA ARG A 414 21.48 0.81 26.58
C ARG A 414 22.51 1.79 26.02
N GLY A 415 22.18 2.51 24.96
CA GLY A 415 23.12 3.37 24.24
C GLY A 415 22.87 3.42 22.74
N TYR A 416 23.82 4.02 22.02
CA TYR A 416 23.85 4.04 20.57
C TYR A 416 24.75 2.92 20.01
N TRP A 417 24.25 2.21 19.01
CA TRP A 417 24.95 1.12 18.33
C TRP A 417 26.30 1.59 17.77
N GLY A 418 27.37 0.88 18.12
CA GLY A 418 28.72 1.15 17.62
C GLY A 418 29.33 2.50 18.04
N ARG A 419 28.77 3.18 19.06
CA ARG A 419 29.24 4.51 19.52
C ARG A 419 29.39 4.56 21.05
N PRO A 420 30.37 3.86 21.64
CA PRO A 420 30.51 3.75 23.10
C PRO A 420 30.76 5.09 23.78
N GLU A 421 31.58 5.99 23.20
CA GLU A 421 31.88 7.29 23.80
C GLU A 421 30.65 8.20 23.84
N LEU A 422 29.90 8.25 22.73
CA LEU A 422 28.64 9.01 22.68
C LEU A 422 27.58 8.40 23.60
N SER A 423 27.57 7.07 23.75
CA SER A 423 26.67 6.38 24.67
C SER A 423 26.97 6.75 26.11
N ALA A 424 28.24 6.72 26.53
CA ALA A 424 28.63 7.14 27.86
C ALA A 424 28.26 8.61 28.14
N GLN A 425 28.52 9.51 27.17
CA GLN A 425 28.16 10.93 27.31
C GLN A 425 26.66 11.19 27.42
N THR A 426 25.82 10.34 26.81
CA THR A 426 24.38 10.58 26.69
C THR A 426 23.58 9.80 27.72
N PHE A 427 23.89 8.53 27.95
CA PHE A 427 23.11 7.60 28.80
C PHE A 427 23.73 7.37 30.19
N GLU A 428 25.02 7.72 30.33
CA GLU A 428 25.80 7.53 31.56
C GLU A 428 26.25 8.86 32.17
N ALA A 429 25.49 9.93 31.94
CA ALA A 429 25.84 11.25 32.46
C ALA A 429 25.79 11.25 34.00
N LYS A 430 26.75 11.96 34.61
CA LYS A 430 26.90 12.08 36.05
C LYS A 430 26.45 13.46 36.50
N LEU A 431 25.57 13.49 37.50
CA LEU A 431 25.03 14.70 38.10
C LEU A 431 25.81 14.99 39.38
N ALA A 432 26.25 16.24 39.58
CA ALA A 432 26.98 16.61 40.78
C ALA A 432 26.11 16.42 42.03
N GLY A 433 26.60 15.63 43.00
CA GLY A 433 25.86 15.30 44.22
C GLY A 433 25.01 14.02 44.15
N ASP A 434 25.01 13.31 43.00
CA ASP A 434 24.36 12.00 42.83
C ASP A 434 25.36 10.99 42.26
N ASP A 435 26.02 10.26 43.16
CA ASP A 435 27.02 9.24 42.81
C ASP A 435 26.39 7.88 42.47
N GLU A 436 25.13 7.65 42.88
CA GLU A 436 24.47 6.35 42.79
C GLU A 436 23.87 6.10 41.39
N ASN A 437 23.41 7.15 40.72
CA ASN A 437 22.73 7.00 39.43
C ASN A 437 23.59 7.37 38.22
N THR A 438 23.02 7.05 37.06
CA THR A 438 23.47 7.52 35.75
C THR A 438 22.27 8.07 35.01
N TRP A 439 22.47 9.19 34.32
CA TRP A 439 21.38 9.96 33.75
C TRP A 439 21.43 9.94 32.22
N LEU A 440 20.25 9.85 31.60
CA LEU A 440 20.03 10.12 30.19
C LEU A 440 19.88 11.62 29.98
N ARG A 441 20.75 12.20 29.17
CA ARG A 441 20.64 13.56 28.67
C ARG A 441 19.69 13.59 27.47
N SER A 442 18.49 14.13 27.64
CA SER A 442 17.52 14.24 26.54
C SER A 442 17.95 15.21 25.44
N GLY A 443 18.75 16.22 25.81
CA GLY A 443 19.00 17.38 24.98
C GLY A 443 17.81 18.34 24.86
N ASP A 444 16.72 18.12 25.60
CA ASP A 444 15.53 18.96 25.66
C ASP A 444 15.58 19.91 26.86
N LEU A 445 15.03 21.12 26.70
CA LEU A 445 14.94 22.14 27.74
C LEU A 445 13.53 22.14 28.34
N GLY A 446 13.44 22.23 29.66
CA GLY A 446 12.17 22.26 30.36
C GLY A 446 12.31 22.57 31.84
N PHE A 447 11.21 22.38 32.57
CA PHE A 447 11.15 22.49 34.01
C PHE A 447 10.11 21.52 34.59
N VAL A 448 10.19 21.26 35.90
CA VAL A 448 9.15 20.53 36.65
C VAL A 448 8.40 21.51 37.54
N ARG A 449 7.08 21.41 37.55
CA ARG A 449 6.20 22.18 38.42
C ARG A 449 4.98 21.35 38.79
N ASP A 450 4.61 21.36 40.07
CA ASP A 450 3.46 20.61 40.59
C ASP A 450 3.53 19.12 40.21
N ASP A 451 4.75 18.54 40.29
CA ASP A 451 5.12 17.19 39.86
C ASP A 451 4.90 16.87 38.36
N GLU A 452 4.61 17.87 37.54
CA GLU A 452 4.43 17.72 36.09
C GLU A 452 5.60 18.31 35.29
N VAL A 453 5.91 17.67 34.16
CA VAL A 453 6.99 18.08 33.25
C VAL A 453 6.48 19.08 32.22
N TYR A 454 7.17 20.20 32.04
CA TYR A 454 6.90 21.20 31.00
C TYR A 454 8.08 21.30 30.04
N ILE A 455 7.79 21.22 28.73
CA ILE A 455 8.81 21.31 27.68
C ILE A 455 8.87 22.73 27.12
N CYS A 456 10.07 23.31 27.06
CA CYS A 456 10.31 24.68 26.60
C CYS A 456 11.04 24.75 25.25
N GLY A 457 11.73 23.68 24.84
CA GLY A 457 12.47 23.64 23.58
C GLY A 457 13.55 22.56 23.58
N ARG A 458 14.54 22.69 22.68
CA ARG A 458 15.66 21.74 22.55
C ARG A 458 16.98 22.47 22.55
N ILE A 459 18.00 21.95 23.24
CA ILE A 459 19.36 22.53 23.33
C ILE A 459 20.01 22.67 21.95
N LYS A 460 19.71 21.71 21.07
CA LYS A 460 20.07 21.76 19.66
C LYS A 460 18.77 21.90 18.89
N ASP A 461 18.51 23.09 18.38
CA ASP A 461 17.32 23.46 17.61
C ASP A 461 17.03 22.36 16.58
N ALA A 462 16.08 21.46 16.81
CA ALA A 462 15.58 20.55 15.79
C ALA A 462 14.38 21.24 15.14
N ILE A 463 14.35 21.31 13.82
CA ILE A 463 13.26 21.89 13.02
C ILE A 463 12.24 20.77 12.80
N ILE A 464 11.03 20.93 13.31
CA ILE A 464 9.95 19.96 13.13
C ILE A 464 9.00 20.50 12.07
N ILE A 465 8.86 19.79 10.96
CA ILE A 465 7.96 20.15 9.87
C ILE A 465 7.05 18.95 9.59
N ARG A 466 5.73 19.11 9.77
CA ARG A 466 4.71 18.07 9.51
C ARG A 466 4.98 16.76 10.28
N GLY A 467 5.39 16.85 11.55
CA GLY A 467 5.68 15.69 12.41
C GLY A 467 6.96 14.93 12.07
N LEU A 468 7.81 15.46 11.17
CA LEU A 468 9.13 14.92 10.87
C LEU A 468 10.22 15.83 11.43
N ASN A 469 11.22 15.21 12.07
CA ASN A 469 12.36 15.90 12.67
C ASN A 469 13.48 16.14 11.65
N TYR A 470 13.80 17.40 11.40
CA TYR A 470 14.92 17.87 10.57
C TYR A 470 15.91 18.64 11.42
N TYR A 471 17.20 18.56 11.11
CA TYR A 471 18.19 19.37 11.80
C TYR A 471 18.58 20.58 10.95
N PRO A 472 18.64 21.80 11.52
CA PRO A 472 19.10 23.00 10.85
C PRO A 472 20.38 22.80 10.06
N HIS A 473 21.33 22.08 10.66
CA HIS A 473 22.65 21.85 10.08
C HIS A 473 22.58 21.08 8.75
N ASP A 474 21.62 20.16 8.61
CA ASP A 474 21.44 19.40 7.37
C ASP A 474 20.93 20.32 6.26
N VAL A 475 20.05 21.26 6.59
CA VAL A 475 19.57 22.29 5.66
C VAL A 475 20.71 23.26 5.31
N GLU A 476 21.44 23.74 6.33
CA GLU A 476 22.52 24.72 6.21
C GLU A 476 23.62 24.24 5.26
N ILE A 477 24.11 23.00 5.40
CA ILE A 477 25.15 22.46 4.49
C ILE A 477 24.69 22.50 3.03
N LEU A 478 23.44 22.12 2.77
CA LEU A 478 22.92 22.05 1.39
C LEU A 478 22.77 23.44 0.77
N VAL A 479 22.54 24.45 1.59
CA VAL A 479 22.56 25.86 1.19
C VAL A 479 24.01 26.32 0.97
N GLU A 480 24.94 25.91 1.84
CA GLU A 480 26.37 26.24 1.75
C GLU A 480 27.11 25.61 0.56
N ASP A 481 26.55 24.56 -0.04
CA ASP A 481 27.04 23.98 -1.29
C ASP A 481 26.95 24.97 -2.48
N ASP A 482 26.17 26.06 -2.35
CA ASP A 482 26.10 27.10 -3.38
C ASP A 482 27.36 27.99 -3.43
N PRO A 483 27.98 28.22 -4.61
CA PRO A 483 29.16 29.06 -4.73
C PRO A 483 28.97 30.50 -4.24
N ALA A 484 27.75 31.05 -4.28
CA ALA A 484 27.46 32.42 -3.84
C ALA A 484 27.40 32.56 -2.31
N ILE A 485 27.16 31.46 -1.58
CA ILE A 485 26.95 31.44 -0.14
C ILE A 485 28.28 31.23 0.60
N ARG A 486 28.46 31.94 1.72
CA ARG A 486 29.65 31.80 2.57
C ARG A 486 29.50 30.59 3.49
N LYS A 487 30.48 29.68 3.43
CA LYS A 487 30.51 28.46 4.25
C LYS A 487 30.58 28.76 5.74
N GLY A 488 29.90 27.95 6.54
CA GLY A 488 29.71 28.11 7.98
C GLY A 488 28.93 29.37 8.37
N CYS A 489 28.18 29.99 7.45
CA CYS A 489 27.45 31.25 7.66
C CYS A 489 26.00 31.17 7.19
N VAL A 490 25.36 30.03 7.41
CA VAL A 490 23.93 29.81 7.15
C VAL A 490 23.26 29.39 8.47
N ALA A 491 22.09 29.94 8.75
CA ALA A 491 21.25 29.54 9.88
C ALA A 491 19.86 29.12 9.37
N ALA A 492 19.45 27.89 9.67
CA ALA A 492 18.11 27.40 9.40
C ALA A 492 17.31 27.32 10.71
N PHE A 493 16.03 27.68 10.68
CA PHE A 493 15.14 27.59 11.82
C PHE A 493 13.68 27.48 11.38
N ALA A 494 12.84 26.96 12.27
CA ALA A 494 11.40 26.96 12.07
C ALA A 494 10.81 28.31 12.50
N TRP A 495 9.82 28.78 11.75
CA TRP A 495 9.07 29.99 12.01
C TRP A 495 7.57 29.72 11.91
N PRO A 496 6.79 29.94 13.00
CA PRO A 496 5.35 29.75 12.96
C PRO A 496 4.68 30.84 12.13
N VAL A 497 3.87 30.43 11.14
CA VAL A 497 2.99 31.31 10.35
C VAL A 497 1.57 30.76 10.43
N GLY A 498 0.78 31.31 11.35
CA GLY A 498 -0.54 30.76 11.69
C GLY A 498 -0.42 29.37 12.31
N ASP A 499 -1.17 28.39 11.77
CA ASP A 499 -1.18 26.99 12.25
C ASP A 499 -0.13 26.09 11.57
N VAL A 500 0.87 26.66 10.88
CA VAL A 500 1.89 25.92 10.13
C VAL A 500 3.29 26.42 10.47
N GLU A 501 4.22 25.50 10.74
CA GLU A 501 5.65 25.80 10.83
C GLU A 501 6.25 25.92 9.43
N GLN A 502 6.89 27.05 9.15
CA GLN A 502 7.67 27.30 7.93
C GLN A 502 9.16 27.18 8.19
N LEU A 503 9.90 26.63 7.24
CA LEU A 503 11.36 26.57 7.27
C LEU A 503 11.95 27.86 6.71
N VAL A 504 12.70 28.60 7.53
CA VAL A 504 13.41 29.82 7.13
C VAL A 504 14.91 29.58 7.16
N VAL A 505 15.60 30.09 6.14
CA VAL A 505 17.06 30.06 6.02
C VAL A 505 17.59 31.48 5.89
N VAL A 506 18.50 31.86 6.78
CA VAL A 506 19.27 33.11 6.70
C VAL A 506 20.71 32.77 6.30
N ALA A 507 21.21 33.38 5.22
CA ALA A 507 22.52 33.04 4.65
C ALA A 507 23.37 34.27 4.28
N GLU A 508 24.66 34.24 4.63
CA GLU A 508 25.61 35.27 4.18
C GLU A 508 26.04 35.06 2.72
N LEU A 509 25.96 36.12 1.92
CA LEU A 509 26.50 36.14 0.57
C LEU A 509 28.01 36.46 0.56
N LYS A 510 28.78 35.76 -0.27
CA LYS A 510 30.19 36.12 -0.54
C LYS A 510 30.31 37.45 -1.27
N ASN A 511 29.35 37.74 -2.15
CA ASN A 511 29.26 38.99 -2.89
C ASN A 511 27.79 39.45 -2.84
N PRO A 512 27.48 40.63 -2.26
CA PRO A 512 26.11 41.13 -2.14
C PRO A 512 25.41 41.33 -3.50
N LYS A 513 26.16 41.41 -4.61
CA LYS A 513 25.62 41.54 -5.97
C LYS A 513 25.29 40.20 -6.64
N ARG A 514 25.57 39.06 -5.99
CA ARG A 514 25.39 37.72 -6.55
C ARG A 514 24.50 36.89 -5.63
N VAL A 515 23.19 37.09 -5.76
CA VAL A 515 22.16 36.34 -5.04
C VAL A 515 21.96 34.98 -5.74
N PRO A 516 21.98 33.85 -5.02
CA PRO A 516 21.75 32.55 -5.64
C PRO A 516 20.27 32.31 -5.97
N GLU A 517 20.02 31.43 -6.93
CA GLU A 517 18.67 31.01 -7.28
C GLU A 517 18.09 30.13 -6.17
N ALA A 518 17.16 30.71 -5.40
CA ALA A 518 16.47 30.02 -4.31
C ALA A 518 15.81 28.70 -4.77
N VAL A 519 15.27 28.67 -5.99
CA VAL A 519 14.67 27.47 -6.60
C VAL A 519 15.69 26.34 -6.74
N ALA A 520 16.90 26.62 -7.24
CA ALA A 520 17.94 25.62 -7.41
C ALA A 520 18.47 25.09 -6.07
N ILE A 521 18.59 25.96 -5.05
CA ILE A 521 18.93 25.54 -3.68
C ILE A 521 17.81 24.65 -3.12
N ASN A 522 16.54 25.06 -3.26
CA ASN A 522 15.39 24.29 -2.79
C ASN A 522 15.25 22.94 -3.48
N GLN A 523 15.54 22.85 -4.78
CA GLN A 523 15.57 21.56 -5.50
C GLN A 523 16.59 20.62 -4.87
N ARG A 524 17.80 21.08 -4.53
CA ARG A 524 18.81 20.25 -3.86
C ARG A 524 18.39 19.81 -2.45
N ILE A 525 17.80 20.73 -1.68
CA ILE A 525 17.32 20.44 -0.32
C ILE A 525 16.18 19.42 -0.38
N PHE A 526 15.24 19.59 -1.31
CA PHE A 526 14.13 18.67 -1.52
C PHE A 526 14.61 17.28 -1.95
N GLN A 527 15.58 17.21 -2.87
CA GLN A 527 16.18 15.95 -3.34
C GLN A 527 16.83 15.13 -2.21
N ARG A 528 17.52 15.79 -1.28
CA ARG A 528 18.28 15.10 -0.23
C ARG A 528 17.47 14.90 1.05
N LEU A 529 16.65 15.88 1.44
CA LEU A 529 15.96 15.89 2.73
C LEU A 529 14.44 15.72 2.63
N GLY A 530 13.84 15.85 1.44
CA GLY A 530 12.39 15.73 1.26
C GLY A 530 11.59 16.93 1.77
N ILE A 531 12.26 18.07 2.03
CA ILE A 531 11.65 19.33 2.49
C ILE A 531 12.05 20.49 1.60
N LYS A 532 11.22 21.53 1.60
CA LYS A 532 11.52 22.81 0.98
C LYS A 532 11.71 23.87 2.07
N VAL A 533 12.65 24.76 1.86
CA VAL A 533 12.79 26.01 2.61
C VAL A 533 11.72 26.96 2.11
N ASP A 534 10.86 27.46 2.99
CA ASP A 534 9.77 28.38 2.63
C ASP A 534 10.30 29.79 2.34
N ARG A 535 11.34 30.22 3.05
CA ARG A 535 11.95 31.55 2.87
C ARG A 535 13.46 31.54 2.98
N PHE A 536 14.13 32.14 2.00
CA PHE A 536 15.54 32.48 2.04
C PHE A 536 15.72 33.97 2.33
N VAL A 537 16.61 34.29 3.24
CA VAL A 537 16.98 35.64 3.64
C VAL A 537 18.48 35.79 3.43
N TYR A 538 18.89 36.69 2.56
CA TYR A 538 20.29 36.92 2.23
C TYR A 538 20.81 38.16 2.94
N ILE A 539 21.94 38.03 3.62
CA ILE A 539 22.53 39.08 4.45
C ILE A 539 24.00 39.33 4.06
N PRO A 540 24.58 40.51 4.36
CA PRO A 540 25.97 40.80 4.02
C PRO A 540 26.95 39.84 4.69
N ALA A 541 28.14 39.71 4.09
CA ALA A 541 29.19 38.92 4.71
C ALA A 541 29.59 39.53 6.06
N ARG A 542 29.84 38.67 7.05
CA ARG A 542 30.32 39.02 8.41
C ARG A 542 29.27 39.71 9.30
N THR A 543 27.99 39.52 9.03
CA THR A 543 26.89 40.06 9.87
C THR A 543 26.11 38.97 10.62
N ILE A 544 26.32 37.68 10.31
CA ILE A 544 25.64 36.58 11.01
C ILE A 544 26.19 36.41 12.42
N SER A 545 25.29 36.33 13.40
CA SER A 545 25.67 36.19 14.81
C SER A 545 26.33 34.84 15.10
N LYS A 546 27.56 34.89 15.65
CA LYS A 546 28.35 33.71 16.07
C LYS A 546 28.84 33.87 17.49
N THR A 547 29.04 32.74 18.18
CA THR A 547 29.72 32.69 19.48
C THR A 547 31.21 32.98 19.32
N THR A 548 31.90 33.28 20.42
CA THR A 548 33.38 33.45 20.46
C THR A 548 34.14 32.20 19.97
N SER A 549 33.50 31.03 20.01
CA SER A 549 34.02 29.75 19.47
C SER A 549 33.74 29.52 17.98
N GLY A 550 33.10 30.48 17.29
CA GLY A 550 32.76 30.39 15.87
C GLY A 550 31.46 29.63 15.55
N LYS A 551 30.76 29.09 16.55
CA LYS A 551 29.44 28.43 16.37
C LYS A 551 28.34 29.45 16.08
N LEU A 552 27.45 29.15 15.13
CA LEU A 552 26.28 29.95 14.79
C LEU A 552 25.33 30.10 15.99
N ARG A 553 24.85 31.33 16.24
CA ARG A 553 23.80 31.62 17.23
C ARG A 553 22.44 31.67 16.54
N ARG A 554 21.91 30.51 16.12
CA ARG A 554 20.64 30.40 15.34
C ARG A 554 19.47 31.12 15.99
N PHE A 555 19.29 30.95 17.30
CA PHE A 555 18.29 31.69 18.08
C PHE A 555 18.43 33.20 17.91
N GLN A 556 19.65 33.74 18.04
CA GLN A 556 19.87 35.18 17.88
C GLN A 556 19.65 35.65 16.43
N VAL A 557 20.02 34.84 15.44
CA VAL A 557 19.73 35.14 14.02
C VAL A 557 18.22 35.13 13.74
N ARG A 558 17.48 34.22 14.37
CA ARG A 558 16.01 34.18 14.33
C ARG A 558 15.41 35.43 14.96
N GLU A 559 15.78 35.76 16.20
CA GLU A 559 15.28 36.97 16.88
C GLU A 559 15.59 38.24 16.09
N SER A 560 16.84 38.39 15.61
CA SER A 560 17.23 39.55 14.80
C SER A 560 16.53 39.64 13.44
N TRP A 561 15.96 38.53 12.96
CA TRP A 561 15.18 38.53 11.72
C TRP A 561 13.74 38.92 12.01
N ILE A 562 13.19 38.45 13.12
CA ILE A 562 11.83 38.73 13.59
C ILE A 562 11.67 40.20 13.99
N ASP A 563 12.64 40.75 14.72
CA ASP A 563 12.63 42.14 15.18
C ASP A 563 13.03 43.15 14.09
N GLY A 564 13.41 42.66 12.90
CA GLY A 564 13.81 43.48 11.76
C GLY A 564 15.20 44.13 11.87
N SER A 565 16.03 43.74 12.85
CA SER A 565 17.37 44.30 13.06
C SER A 565 18.47 43.73 12.15
N LEU A 566 18.17 42.66 11.40
CA LEU A 566 19.08 42.11 10.38
C LEU A 566 19.17 43.00 9.14
N ASP A 567 20.41 43.30 8.72
CA ASP A 567 20.67 43.95 7.43
C ASP A 567 20.43 42.94 6.29
N VAL A 568 19.32 43.10 5.57
CA VAL A 568 18.86 42.18 4.53
C VAL A 568 19.19 42.72 3.14
N ILE A 569 19.96 41.96 2.37
CA ILE A 569 20.27 42.25 0.95
C ILE A 569 19.08 41.88 0.06
N GLY A 570 18.40 40.78 0.37
CA GLY A 570 17.24 40.31 -0.38
C GLY A 570 16.58 39.12 0.28
N GLN A 571 15.31 38.87 -0.06
CA GLN A 571 14.57 37.70 0.38
C GLN A 571 13.98 36.99 -0.83
N ALA A 572 13.82 35.67 -0.75
CA ALA A 572 13.11 34.87 -1.74
C ALA A 572 12.15 33.92 -1.02
N ASN A 573 10.88 33.93 -1.42
CA ASN A 573 9.90 32.95 -0.97
C ASN A 573 9.89 31.78 -1.96
N ALA A 574 9.66 30.56 -1.48
CA ALA A 574 9.64 29.37 -2.34
C ALA A 574 8.47 29.33 -3.36
N CYS A 575 7.49 30.24 -3.24
CA CYS A 575 6.33 30.34 -4.13
C CYS A 575 6.29 31.62 -4.98
N GLU A 576 7.24 32.54 -4.85
CA GLU A 576 7.28 33.76 -5.68
C GLU A 576 8.73 34.13 -6.06
N PRO A 577 9.03 34.35 -7.35
CA PRO A 577 10.32 34.90 -7.77
C PRO A 577 10.53 36.31 -7.21
N LEU A 578 11.79 36.71 -7.07
CA LEU A 578 12.21 38.07 -6.75
C LEU A 578 11.46 39.10 -7.62
N VAL A 579 10.68 39.97 -6.98
CA VAL A 579 10.17 41.20 -7.60
C VAL A 579 11.36 42.12 -7.81
N THR A 580 11.96 42.04 -9.00
CA THR A 580 12.52 43.23 -9.65
C THR A 580 11.42 43.80 -10.51
N GLU A 581 11.02 45.05 -10.25
CA GLU A 581 10.18 45.84 -11.16
C GLU A 581 10.82 45.82 -12.55
N VAL A 582 10.38 44.92 -13.44
CA VAL A 582 10.11 45.11 -14.87
C VAL A 582 9.45 43.82 -15.40
N ALA A 583 8.29 44.01 -16.04
CA ALA A 583 7.55 43.11 -16.94
C ALA A 583 6.63 42.04 -16.32
N ALA A 584 5.34 42.22 -16.61
CA ALA A 584 4.26 41.28 -16.41
C ALA A 584 4.35 40.07 -17.36
N THR A 585 3.72 38.97 -16.92
CA THR A 585 3.17 37.84 -17.69
C THR A 585 4.12 37.00 -18.54
N GLU A 586 4.52 35.82 -18.02
CA GLU A 586 4.62 34.65 -18.91
C GLU A 586 3.24 33.95 -18.96
N PRO A 587 2.75 33.55 -20.15
CA PRO A 587 1.50 32.82 -20.28
C PRO A 587 1.58 31.44 -19.62
N GLU A 588 0.51 31.00 -18.97
CA GLU A 588 0.37 29.62 -18.51
C GLU A 588 0.52 28.66 -19.71
N THR A 589 1.52 27.79 -19.66
CA THR A 589 1.72 26.82 -20.75
C THR A 589 0.69 25.69 -20.66
N ALA A 590 0.36 25.08 -21.81
CA ALA A 590 -0.54 23.93 -21.86
C ALA A 590 -0.09 22.80 -20.92
N VAL A 591 1.22 22.57 -20.78
CA VAL A 591 1.80 21.57 -19.88
C VAL A 591 1.55 21.90 -18.42
N SER A 592 1.75 23.16 -18.00
CA SER A 592 1.52 23.62 -16.63
C SER A 592 0.05 23.50 -16.22
N ALA A 593 -0.87 23.73 -17.16
CA ALA A 593 -2.31 23.67 -16.92
C ALA A 593 -2.80 22.24 -16.59
N ILE A 594 -2.24 21.22 -17.25
CA ILE A 594 -2.56 19.81 -16.97
C ILE A 594 -2.24 19.47 -15.52
N PHE A 595 -1.01 19.70 -15.09
CA PHE A 595 -0.59 19.33 -13.73
C PHE A 595 -1.41 20.08 -12.69
N ARG A 596 -1.64 21.39 -12.89
CA ARG A 596 -2.47 22.19 -11.98
C ARG A 596 -3.90 21.65 -11.85
N LYS A 597 -4.52 21.21 -12.96
CA LYS A 597 -5.87 20.61 -12.94
C LYS A 597 -5.96 19.40 -12.02
N HIS A 598 -4.87 18.63 -11.90
CA HIS A 598 -4.75 17.46 -11.03
C HIS A 598 -4.18 17.79 -9.64
N GLY A 599 -4.07 19.06 -9.28
CA GLY A 599 -3.49 19.49 -8.00
C GLY A 599 -1.97 19.29 -7.90
N LEU A 600 -1.28 19.17 -9.04
CA LEU A 600 0.16 18.96 -9.17
C LEU A 600 0.87 20.24 -9.65
N SER A 601 2.14 20.39 -9.29
CA SER A 601 3.02 21.45 -9.77
C SER A 601 3.79 21.07 -11.05
N GLY A 602 3.90 19.77 -11.37
CA GLY A 602 4.70 19.28 -12.49
C GLY A 602 6.19 19.10 -12.16
N ASP A 603 6.58 19.27 -10.89
CA ASP A 603 7.97 19.12 -10.40
C ASP A 603 8.12 17.96 -9.40
N GLU A 604 7.04 17.22 -9.16
CA GLU A 604 7.01 16.13 -8.22
C GLU A 604 7.85 14.96 -8.74
N ARG A 605 8.88 14.60 -7.97
CA ARG A 605 9.69 13.40 -8.20
C ARG A 605 8.99 12.15 -7.69
N ALA A 606 7.71 12.04 -8.01
CA ALA A 606 6.79 11.02 -7.53
C ALA A 606 5.98 10.51 -8.70
N VAL A 607 5.61 9.23 -8.67
CA VAL A 607 4.61 8.69 -9.59
C VAL A 607 3.21 9.17 -9.18
N PRO A 608 2.21 9.18 -10.08
CA PRO A 608 0.88 9.71 -9.80
C PRO A 608 0.25 9.21 -8.50
N TRP A 609 0.36 7.91 -8.20
CA TRP A 609 -0.18 7.33 -6.96
C TRP A 609 0.41 7.96 -5.70
N ASP A 610 1.74 8.11 -5.69
CA ASP A 610 2.47 8.73 -4.58
C ASP A 610 2.18 10.24 -4.50
N ALA A 611 1.83 10.87 -5.62
CA ALA A 611 1.43 12.26 -5.71
C ALA A 611 -0.04 12.50 -5.32
N GLY A 612 -0.77 11.46 -4.91
CA GLY A 612 -2.16 11.55 -4.47
C GLY A 612 -3.20 11.45 -5.59
N ILE A 613 -2.79 11.08 -6.80
CA ILE A 613 -3.70 10.77 -7.91
C ILE A 613 -4.24 9.36 -7.73
N ASP A 614 -5.57 9.22 -7.72
CA ASP A 614 -6.24 7.93 -7.67
C ASP A 614 -6.52 7.33 -9.06
N SER A 615 -7.21 6.19 -9.12
CA SER A 615 -7.39 5.46 -10.38
C SER A 615 -8.21 6.24 -11.40
N LEU A 616 -9.11 7.12 -10.94
CA LEU A 616 -9.91 7.96 -11.83
C LEU A 616 -9.10 9.20 -12.25
N GLY A 617 -8.41 9.85 -11.31
CA GLY A 617 -7.52 10.97 -11.61
C GLY A 617 -6.37 10.59 -12.55
N LEU A 618 -5.92 9.34 -12.51
CA LEU A 618 -4.91 8.83 -13.44
C LEU A 618 -5.46 8.73 -14.87
N VAL A 619 -6.73 8.33 -15.02
CA VAL A 619 -7.42 8.32 -16.31
C VAL A 619 -7.57 9.73 -16.84
N ASP A 620 -8.00 10.65 -15.99
CA ASP A 620 -8.13 12.05 -16.40
C ASP A 620 -6.77 12.67 -16.75
N LEU A 621 -5.70 12.36 -16.01
CA LEU A 621 -4.34 12.79 -16.32
C LEU A 621 -3.85 12.22 -17.65
N ALA A 622 -4.13 10.94 -17.94
CA ALA A 622 -3.79 10.33 -19.21
C ALA A 622 -4.44 11.06 -20.39
N CYS A 623 -5.76 11.29 -20.31
CA CYS A 623 -6.49 12.01 -21.34
C CYS A 623 -5.95 13.45 -21.56
N ASP A 624 -5.60 14.16 -20.47
CA ASP A 624 -5.07 15.51 -20.58
C ASP A 624 -3.66 15.55 -21.23
N VAL A 625 -2.82 14.56 -20.91
CA VAL A 625 -1.49 14.39 -21.52
C VAL A 625 -1.61 14.04 -23.00
N GLU A 626 -2.48 13.09 -23.35
CA GLU A 626 -2.78 12.70 -24.73
C GLU A 626 -3.26 13.89 -25.56
N GLY A 627 -4.29 14.61 -25.08
CA GLY A 627 -4.83 15.78 -25.77
C GLY A 627 -3.80 16.91 -25.94
N THR A 628 -2.88 17.05 -24.99
CA THR A 628 -1.77 18.01 -25.11
C THR A 628 -0.77 17.58 -26.18
N LEU A 629 -0.40 16.30 -26.25
CA LEU A 629 0.49 15.77 -27.28
C LEU A 629 -0.11 15.94 -28.67
N GLU A 630 -1.42 15.72 -28.83
CA GLU A 630 -2.14 15.99 -30.08
C GLU A 630 -2.07 17.47 -30.47
N THR A 631 -2.33 18.37 -29.50
CA THR A 631 -2.26 19.82 -29.72
C THR A 631 -0.85 20.28 -30.12
N LEU A 632 0.19 19.62 -29.62
CA LEU A 632 1.59 19.87 -29.98
C LEU A 632 2.02 19.23 -31.31
N GLY A 633 1.12 18.57 -32.05
CA GLY A 633 1.43 17.93 -33.32
C GLY A 633 2.14 16.58 -33.19
N HIS A 634 2.15 15.99 -31.98
CA HIS A 634 2.78 14.72 -31.65
C HIS A 634 1.74 13.62 -31.38
N GLY A 635 0.73 13.51 -32.25
CA GLY A 635 -0.31 12.48 -32.14
C GLY A 635 0.21 11.04 -32.24
N ASP A 636 1.42 10.83 -32.77
CA ASP A 636 2.11 9.55 -32.73
C ASP A 636 2.64 9.19 -31.33
N LEU A 637 3.02 10.20 -30.53
CA LEU A 637 3.45 10.03 -29.13
C LEU A 637 2.27 9.89 -28.17
N ALA A 638 1.14 10.56 -28.46
CA ALA A 638 -0.10 10.41 -27.70
C ALA A 638 -0.51 8.93 -27.60
N LYS A 639 -0.37 8.18 -28.70
CA LYS A 639 -0.65 6.74 -28.76
C LYS A 639 0.26 5.86 -27.89
N LEU A 640 1.37 6.40 -27.40
CA LEU A 640 2.31 5.70 -26.51
C LEU A 640 2.04 5.97 -25.02
N VAL A 641 1.13 6.89 -24.70
CA VAL A 641 0.76 7.19 -23.31
C VAL A 641 -0.19 6.10 -22.82
N ASP A 642 0.22 5.39 -21.77
CA ASP A 642 -0.58 4.34 -21.12
C ASP A 642 -0.70 4.67 -19.63
N LEU A 643 -1.87 4.44 -19.05
CA LEU A 643 -2.10 4.43 -17.61
C LEU A 643 -0.99 3.69 -16.87
N ARG A 644 -0.58 2.49 -17.30
CA ARG A 644 0.47 1.72 -16.60
C ARG A 644 1.83 2.41 -16.62
N LEU A 645 2.14 3.11 -17.70
CA LEU A 645 3.37 3.88 -17.84
C LEU A 645 3.28 5.16 -17.01
N LEU A 646 2.12 5.82 -17.02
CA LEU A 646 1.85 6.99 -16.19
C LEU A 646 1.95 6.67 -14.70
N GLN A 647 1.43 5.53 -14.25
CA GLN A 647 1.58 5.03 -12.87
C GLN A 647 3.03 4.83 -12.44
N LYS A 648 3.95 4.77 -13.41
CA LYS A 648 5.34 4.43 -13.19
C LYS A 648 6.27 5.59 -13.55
N ILE A 649 5.87 6.55 -14.37
CA ILE A 649 6.68 7.74 -14.68
C ILE A 649 6.56 8.78 -13.56
N GLU A 650 7.65 9.46 -13.23
CA GLU A 650 7.57 10.59 -12.29
C GLU A 650 6.86 11.76 -12.95
N ILE A 651 6.03 12.48 -12.20
CA ILE A 651 5.35 13.69 -12.68
C ILE A 651 6.37 14.72 -13.21
N ALA A 652 7.51 14.90 -12.54
CA ALA A 652 8.60 15.76 -12.99
C ALA A 652 9.23 15.29 -14.31
N GLU A 653 9.40 13.98 -14.48
CA GLU A 653 9.97 13.40 -15.70
C GLU A 653 9.01 13.57 -16.87
N LEU A 654 7.73 13.27 -16.66
CA LEU A 654 6.66 13.49 -17.63
C LEU A 654 6.54 14.97 -18.01
N SER A 655 6.57 15.87 -17.03
CA SER A 655 6.55 17.32 -17.23
C SER A 655 7.75 17.79 -18.06
N ASN A 656 8.97 17.32 -17.76
CA ASN A 656 10.16 17.68 -18.53
C ASN A 656 10.09 17.17 -19.98
N LEU A 657 9.59 15.95 -20.18
CA LEU A 657 9.38 15.36 -21.49
C LEU A 657 8.37 16.18 -22.32
N LEU A 658 7.23 16.55 -21.73
CA LEU A 658 6.21 17.39 -22.37
C LEU A 658 6.71 18.81 -22.66
N ASN A 659 7.45 19.41 -21.72
CA ASN A 659 8.04 20.73 -21.90
C ASN A 659 9.12 20.74 -23.00
N GLY A 660 9.91 19.67 -23.13
CA GLY A 660 10.87 19.55 -24.23
C GLY A 660 10.21 19.46 -25.61
N LEU A 661 9.03 18.82 -25.69
CA LEU A 661 8.21 18.82 -26.90
C LEU A 661 7.60 20.19 -27.18
N LEU A 662 7.07 20.86 -26.14
CA LEU A 662 6.54 22.22 -26.25
C LEU A 662 7.58 23.23 -26.76
N ARG A 663 8.85 23.08 -26.35
CA ARG A 663 9.97 23.92 -26.78
C ARG A 663 10.54 23.54 -28.14
N ALA A 664 10.03 22.47 -28.76
CA ALA A 664 10.53 21.91 -30.00
C ALA A 664 12.04 21.57 -29.97
N ASP A 665 12.54 21.06 -28.83
CA ASP A 665 13.95 20.71 -28.71
C ASP A 665 14.32 19.58 -29.67
N ASP A 666 15.46 19.71 -30.36
CA ASP A 666 15.97 18.65 -31.23
C ASP A 666 16.10 17.32 -30.48
N GLY A 667 15.43 16.30 -31.02
CA GLY A 667 15.40 14.96 -30.44
C GLY A 667 14.48 14.76 -29.21
N ALA A 668 13.66 15.74 -28.80
CA ALA A 668 12.70 15.57 -27.70
C ALA A 668 11.71 14.43 -27.96
N ALA A 669 11.14 14.37 -29.17
CA ALA A 669 10.28 13.26 -29.57
C ALA A 669 10.98 11.91 -29.47
N GLN A 670 12.25 11.83 -29.86
CA GLN A 670 13.02 10.59 -29.76
C GLN A 670 13.32 10.22 -28.30
N ARG A 671 13.62 11.19 -27.44
CA ARG A 671 13.79 10.97 -25.99
C ARG A 671 12.48 10.48 -25.36
N PHE A 672 11.35 11.11 -25.67
CA PHE A 672 10.02 10.73 -25.22
C PHE A 672 9.73 9.26 -25.56
N ARG A 673 9.91 8.86 -26.83
CA ARG A 673 9.75 7.46 -27.27
C ARG A 673 10.70 6.51 -26.55
N THR A 674 11.97 6.88 -26.41
CA THR A 674 12.98 6.00 -25.81
C THR A 674 12.71 5.74 -24.34
N VAL A 675 12.27 6.75 -23.58
CA VAL A 675 11.92 6.63 -22.16
C VAL A 675 10.70 5.72 -21.98
N LEU A 676 9.60 5.97 -22.71
CA LEU A 676 8.40 5.14 -22.61
C LEU A 676 8.65 3.69 -23.02
N ALA A 677 9.34 3.46 -24.15
CA ALA A 677 9.66 2.11 -24.62
C ALA A 677 10.61 1.37 -23.66
N GLY A 678 11.52 2.09 -22.98
CA GLY A 678 12.39 1.53 -21.95
C GLY A 678 11.61 1.08 -20.71
N LEU A 679 10.69 1.94 -20.22
CA LEU A 679 9.82 1.64 -19.09
C LEU A 679 8.89 0.46 -19.38
N GLU A 680 8.30 0.42 -20.58
CA GLU A 680 7.40 -0.66 -20.99
C GLU A 680 8.14 -2.01 -21.01
N ARG A 681 9.32 -2.07 -21.63
CA ARG A 681 10.13 -3.30 -21.69
C ARG A 681 10.52 -3.79 -20.31
N GLU A 682 10.97 -2.90 -19.44
CA GLU A 682 11.37 -3.26 -18.08
C GLU A 682 10.18 -3.80 -17.27
N CYS A 683 9.01 -3.17 -17.40
CA CYS A 683 7.79 -3.65 -16.75
C CYS A 683 7.41 -5.06 -17.22
N GLN A 684 7.44 -5.29 -18.54
CA GLN A 684 7.16 -6.60 -19.12
C GLN A 684 8.15 -7.66 -18.63
N GLU A 685 9.46 -7.36 -18.62
CA GLU A 685 10.49 -8.30 -18.15
C GLU A 685 10.26 -8.70 -16.68
N ILE A 686 9.90 -7.74 -15.83
CA ILE A 686 9.64 -7.98 -14.40
C ILE A 686 8.35 -8.78 -14.19
N GLU A 687 7.28 -8.43 -14.91
CA GLU A 687 6.02 -9.18 -14.85
C GLU A 687 6.24 -10.62 -15.29
N GLN A 688 6.90 -10.84 -16.43
CA GLN A 688 7.22 -12.17 -16.92
C GLN A 688 8.11 -12.96 -15.95
N ALA A 689 9.12 -12.31 -15.33
CA ALA A 689 9.94 -12.95 -14.31
C ALA A 689 9.10 -13.36 -13.09
N SER A 690 8.18 -12.49 -12.63
CA SER A 690 7.25 -12.83 -11.55
C SER A 690 6.36 -14.00 -11.92
N MET A 691 5.77 -13.98 -13.11
CA MET A 691 4.90 -15.04 -13.62
C MET A 691 5.62 -16.38 -13.70
N ARG A 692 6.85 -16.41 -14.22
CA ARG A 692 7.66 -17.64 -14.29
C ARG A 692 8.00 -18.18 -12.90
N GLU A 693 8.23 -17.31 -11.93
CA GLU A 693 8.44 -17.73 -10.54
C GLU A 693 7.16 -18.30 -9.93
N ASP A 694 6.03 -17.62 -10.15
CA ASP A 694 4.74 -17.99 -9.58
C ASP A 694 4.09 -19.20 -10.25
N ALA A 695 4.52 -19.55 -11.47
CA ALA A 695 4.13 -20.78 -12.17
C ALA A 695 4.78 -22.04 -11.59
N LYS A 696 5.75 -21.90 -10.67
CA LYS A 696 6.37 -23.04 -9.99
C LYS A 696 5.46 -23.52 -8.87
N LEU A 697 5.01 -24.76 -8.95
CA LEU A 697 4.23 -25.37 -7.88
C LEU A 697 5.12 -25.73 -6.69
N VAL A 698 5.05 -24.89 -5.66
CA VAL A 698 5.79 -25.06 -4.40
C VAL A 698 4.87 -25.70 -3.35
N LEU A 699 4.75 -27.03 -3.40
CA LEU A 699 4.03 -27.84 -2.42
C LEU A 699 4.87 -29.05 -2.05
N ASP A 700 4.75 -29.52 -0.80
CA ASP A 700 5.47 -30.70 -0.30
C ASP A 700 5.19 -31.93 -1.20
N PRO A 701 6.21 -32.54 -1.82
CA PRO A 701 6.06 -33.76 -2.63
C PRO A 701 5.37 -34.92 -1.88
N ALA A 702 5.43 -34.97 -0.54
CA ALA A 702 4.72 -35.96 0.26
C ALA A 702 3.19 -35.87 0.11
N MET A 703 2.63 -34.68 -0.18
CA MET A 703 1.19 -34.50 -0.37
C MET A 703 0.62 -35.29 -1.56
N PHE A 704 1.49 -35.65 -2.51
CA PHE A 704 1.12 -36.41 -3.72
C PHE A 704 1.27 -37.93 -3.56
N ARG A 705 1.91 -38.43 -2.49
CA ARG A 705 2.18 -39.88 -2.33
C ARG A 705 0.94 -40.67 -1.91
N GLY A 706 0.79 -41.88 -2.45
CA GLY A 706 -0.18 -42.89 -1.96
C GLY A 706 -1.64 -42.70 -2.39
N ARG A 707 -1.93 -41.79 -3.33
CA ARG A 707 -3.28 -41.54 -3.86
C ARG A 707 -3.56 -42.44 -5.07
N ALA A 708 -3.98 -43.68 -4.82
CA ALA A 708 -4.43 -44.58 -5.88
C ALA A 708 -5.71 -44.04 -6.57
N LEU A 709 -5.90 -44.39 -7.85
CA LEU A 709 -7.13 -44.18 -8.63
C LEU A 709 -8.32 -44.84 -7.90
N GLN A 710 -8.98 -44.11 -6.99
CA GLN A 710 -10.21 -44.59 -6.37
C GLN A 710 -11.39 -44.28 -7.28
N VAL A 711 -11.99 -45.32 -7.84
CA VAL A 711 -13.30 -45.25 -8.49
C VAL A 711 -14.33 -44.82 -7.45
N HIS A 712 -14.99 -43.69 -7.68
CA HIS A 712 -15.92 -43.09 -6.73
C HIS A 712 -17.20 -43.92 -6.56
N GLY A 713 -17.27 -44.71 -5.48
CA GLY A 713 -18.52 -45.19 -4.90
C GLY A 713 -19.00 -44.22 -3.81
N GLY A 714 -19.99 -43.37 -4.13
CA GLY A 714 -20.63 -42.46 -3.16
C GLY A 714 -21.25 -41.21 -3.80
N LYS A 715 -22.18 -40.56 -3.08
CA LYS A 715 -22.82 -39.30 -3.49
C LYS A 715 -21.75 -38.21 -3.70
N GLN A 716 -21.80 -37.49 -4.83
CA GLN A 716 -20.89 -36.37 -5.09
C GLN A 716 -21.10 -35.26 -4.06
N CYS A 717 -20.03 -34.57 -3.67
CA CYS A 717 -20.06 -33.40 -2.80
C CYS A 717 -19.11 -32.36 -3.39
N VAL A 718 -19.68 -31.25 -3.83
CA VAL A 718 -19.01 -30.28 -4.68
C VAL A 718 -18.57 -29.07 -3.87
N LEU A 719 -17.36 -28.58 -4.13
CA LEU A 719 -16.97 -27.20 -3.83
C LEU A 719 -17.02 -26.37 -5.12
N LEU A 720 -17.82 -25.32 -5.15
CA LEU A 720 -17.89 -24.35 -6.24
C LEU A 720 -17.32 -23.01 -5.78
N THR A 721 -16.24 -22.55 -6.43
CA THR A 721 -15.76 -21.16 -6.25
C THR A 721 -16.32 -20.26 -7.34
N GLY A 722 -16.57 -18.99 -7.01
CA GLY A 722 -17.11 -18.03 -7.98
C GLY A 722 -18.58 -18.31 -8.36
N GLY A 723 -19.35 -18.96 -7.49
CA GLY A 723 -20.76 -19.30 -7.75
C GLY A 723 -21.69 -18.08 -7.88
N THR A 724 -21.29 -16.94 -7.31
CA THR A 724 -22.03 -15.66 -7.42
C THR A 724 -21.46 -14.74 -8.50
N GLY A 725 -20.51 -15.21 -9.32
CA GLY A 725 -19.94 -14.45 -10.43
C GLY A 725 -20.84 -14.48 -11.67
N PHE A 726 -20.32 -14.05 -12.82
CA PHE A 726 -21.08 -14.11 -14.08
C PHE A 726 -21.46 -15.54 -14.49
N PHE A 727 -20.46 -16.42 -14.60
CA PHE A 727 -20.65 -17.79 -15.09
C PHE A 727 -21.12 -18.76 -13.98
N GLY A 728 -20.92 -18.36 -12.71
CA GLY A 728 -21.21 -19.17 -11.53
C GLY A 728 -22.66 -19.67 -11.43
N PRO A 729 -23.68 -18.83 -11.64
CA PRO A 729 -25.08 -19.24 -11.56
C PRO A 729 -25.45 -20.31 -12.58
N PHE A 730 -24.95 -20.22 -13.82
CA PHE A 730 -25.17 -21.23 -14.86
C PHE A 730 -24.51 -22.56 -14.48
N LEU A 731 -23.28 -22.51 -13.97
CA LEU A 731 -22.56 -23.69 -13.50
C LEU A 731 -23.26 -24.32 -12.30
N LEU A 732 -23.75 -23.52 -11.36
CA LEU A 732 -24.51 -23.97 -10.20
C LEU A 732 -25.83 -24.64 -10.62
N LYS A 733 -26.60 -24.01 -11.51
CA LYS A 733 -27.83 -24.59 -12.06
C LYS A 733 -27.56 -25.95 -12.73
N SER A 734 -26.54 -26.01 -13.57
CA SER A 734 -26.18 -27.24 -14.27
C SER A 734 -25.72 -28.37 -13.31
N LEU A 735 -24.97 -28.03 -12.26
CA LEU A 735 -24.63 -28.97 -11.19
C LEU A 735 -25.86 -29.48 -10.42
N LEU A 736 -26.85 -28.62 -10.21
CA LEU A 736 -28.10 -29.00 -9.54
C LEU A 736 -28.94 -29.94 -10.40
N GLU A 737 -28.92 -29.77 -11.72
CA GLU A 737 -29.70 -30.56 -12.69
C GLU A 737 -29.03 -31.89 -13.08
N GLN A 738 -27.70 -31.94 -13.14
CA GLN A 738 -26.95 -33.10 -13.64
C GLN A 738 -26.29 -33.95 -12.54
N CYS A 739 -26.22 -33.44 -11.31
CA CYS A 739 -25.63 -34.16 -10.17
C CYS A 739 -26.64 -34.23 -9.02
N ASP A 740 -26.53 -35.24 -8.16
CA ASP A 740 -27.39 -35.40 -6.97
C ASP A 740 -26.78 -34.86 -5.67
N GLY A 741 -25.53 -34.41 -5.74
CA GLY A 741 -24.69 -34.02 -4.60
C GLY A 741 -25.08 -32.75 -3.85
N ASP A 742 -24.50 -32.59 -2.66
CA ASP A 742 -24.52 -31.31 -1.93
C ASP A 742 -23.44 -30.40 -2.52
N ILE A 743 -23.71 -29.10 -2.61
CA ILE A 743 -22.86 -28.10 -3.27
C ILE A 743 -22.52 -27.00 -2.27
N TYR A 744 -21.26 -26.96 -1.87
CA TYR A 744 -20.71 -25.89 -1.05
C TYR A 744 -20.23 -24.75 -1.97
N VAL A 745 -20.75 -23.55 -1.76
CA VAL A 745 -20.40 -22.37 -2.58
C VAL A 745 -19.59 -21.41 -1.74
N LEU A 746 -18.35 -21.14 -2.16
CA LEU A 746 -17.50 -20.14 -1.49
C LEU A 746 -18.01 -18.74 -1.86
N VAL A 747 -18.43 -17.96 -0.86
CA VAL A 747 -19.01 -16.61 -1.03
C VAL A 747 -18.32 -15.63 -0.09
N ARG A 748 -17.94 -14.46 -0.60
CA ARG A 748 -17.49 -13.34 0.24
C ARG A 748 -18.70 -12.71 0.94
N ALA A 749 -18.98 -13.11 2.17
CA ALA A 749 -20.14 -12.62 2.93
C ALA A 749 -19.84 -12.65 4.43
N ASN A 750 -20.56 -11.84 5.21
CA ASN A 750 -20.37 -11.78 6.66
C ASN A 750 -20.90 -13.02 7.38
N ASN A 751 -21.98 -13.61 6.83
CA ASN A 751 -22.63 -14.80 7.37
C ASN A 751 -23.32 -15.59 6.25
N ALA A 752 -23.81 -16.80 6.58
CA ALA A 752 -24.41 -17.72 5.61
C ALA A 752 -25.73 -17.20 5.01
N GLU A 753 -26.49 -16.37 5.71
CA GLU A 753 -27.74 -15.78 5.19
C GLU A 753 -27.43 -14.75 4.09
N ASP A 754 -26.47 -13.84 4.34
CA ASP A 754 -25.96 -12.91 3.34
C ASP A 754 -25.37 -13.67 2.14
N GLY A 755 -24.63 -14.75 2.42
CA GLY A 755 -24.08 -15.62 1.38
C GLY A 755 -25.16 -16.26 0.51
N TRP A 756 -26.27 -16.70 1.12
CA TRP A 756 -27.41 -17.25 0.41
C TRP A 756 -28.12 -16.21 -0.44
N ALA A 757 -28.33 -14.99 0.08
CA ALA A 757 -28.97 -13.90 -0.65
C ALA A 757 -28.22 -13.58 -1.95
N ARG A 758 -26.88 -13.51 -1.91
CA ARG A 758 -26.03 -13.31 -3.09
C ARG A 758 -26.13 -14.44 -4.12
N ILE A 759 -26.33 -15.68 -3.68
CA ILE A 759 -26.53 -16.81 -4.60
C ILE A 759 -27.90 -16.70 -5.28
N CYS A 760 -28.94 -16.32 -4.54
CA CYS A 760 -30.29 -16.11 -5.09
C CYS A 760 -30.30 -15.02 -6.17
N GLU A 761 -29.65 -13.88 -5.93
CA GLU A 761 -29.56 -12.79 -6.92
C GLU A 761 -29.04 -13.26 -8.29
N GLY A 762 -28.02 -14.13 -8.28
CA GLY A 762 -27.49 -14.72 -9.51
C GLY A 762 -28.46 -15.71 -10.17
N LEU A 763 -29.13 -16.55 -9.38
CA LEU A 763 -30.07 -17.56 -9.88
C LEU A 763 -31.38 -16.96 -10.42
N ASP A 764 -31.84 -15.85 -9.85
CA ASP A 764 -33.07 -15.17 -10.29
C ASP A 764 -32.98 -14.72 -11.76
N THR A 765 -31.77 -14.55 -12.28
CA THR A 765 -31.53 -14.13 -13.68
C THR A 765 -31.61 -15.28 -14.69
N LEU A 766 -31.84 -16.50 -14.21
CA LEU A 766 -31.95 -17.72 -15.00
C LEU A 766 -33.41 -18.17 -15.19
N ASP A 767 -34.38 -17.33 -14.83
CA ASP A 767 -35.82 -17.59 -14.91
C ASP A 767 -36.25 -18.90 -14.17
N ALA A 768 -35.60 -19.20 -13.04
CA ALA A 768 -35.89 -20.39 -12.24
C ALA A 768 -37.26 -20.28 -11.53
N SER A 769 -38.03 -21.37 -11.51
CA SER A 769 -39.31 -21.40 -10.81
C SER A 769 -39.14 -21.43 -9.29
N GLU A 770 -40.14 -20.92 -8.57
CA GLU A 770 -40.16 -20.93 -7.10
C GLU A 770 -40.05 -22.35 -6.50
N SER A 771 -40.49 -23.35 -7.25
CA SER A 771 -40.41 -24.77 -6.87
C SER A 771 -39.00 -25.35 -7.00
N GLU A 772 -38.24 -24.93 -8.02
CA GLU A 772 -36.84 -25.29 -8.21
C GLU A 772 -35.98 -24.64 -7.13
N ASN A 773 -36.17 -23.35 -6.87
CA ASN A 773 -35.45 -22.62 -5.83
C ASN A 773 -35.59 -23.27 -4.44
N ARG A 774 -36.79 -23.75 -4.07
CA ARG A 774 -37.01 -24.48 -2.80
C ARG A 774 -36.23 -25.79 -2.73
N THR A 775 -36.10 -26.48 -3.85
CA THR A 775 -35.38 -27.75 -3.94
C THR A 775 -33.87 -27.52 -3.88
N TRP A 776 -33.39 -26.52 -4.61
CA TRP A 776 -31.98 -26.12 -4.64
C TRP A 776 -31.47 -25.67 -3.27
N LYS A 777 -32.29 -24.94 -2.50
CA LYS A 777 -31.95 -24.51 -1.13
C LYS A 777 -31.57 -25.64 -0.17
N ARG A 778 -32.05 -26.87 -0.42
CA ARG A 778 -31.69 -28.03 0.41
C ARG A 778 -30.30 -28.60 0.11
N ARG A 779 -29.76 -28.32 -1.08
CA ARG A 779 -28.51 -28.90 -1.58
C ARG A 779 -27.37 -27.88 -1.66
N VAL A 780 -27.67 -26.59 -1.66
CA VAL A 780 -26.66 -25.53 -1.77
C VAL A 780 -26.35 -24.95 -0.39
N HIS A 781 -25.07 -24.92 -0.04
CA HIS A 781 -24.56 -24.46 1.25
C HIS A 781 -23.56 -23.32 1.04
N PRO A 782 -23.91 -22.05 1.35
CA PRO A 782 -22.96 -20.96 1.29
C PRO A 782 -21.91 -21.11 2.41
N ILE A 783 -20.64 -20.91 2.05
CA ILE A 783 -19.51 -20.89 2.97
C ILE A 783 -18.84 -19.52 2.85
N CYS A 784 -18.78 -18.79 3.96
CA CYS A 784 -18.24 -17.44 4.03
C CYS A 784 -16.72 -17.46 4.04
N GLY A 785 -16.10 -17.06 2.93
CA GLY A 785 -14.66 -17.03 2.81
C GLY A 785 -14.19 -16.21 1.61
N ASP A 786 -12.88 -16.05 1.51
CA ASP A 786 -12.21 -15.31 0.44
C ASP A 786 -11.11 -16.17 -0.18
N LEU A 787 -11.20 -16.33 -1.50
CA LEU A 787 -10.25 -17.11 -2.29
C LEU A 787 -8.81 -16.59 -2.18
N ALA A 788 -8.61 -15.28 -1.95
CA ALA A 788 -7.29 -14.69 -1.79
C ALA A 788 -6.61 -15.02 -0.44
N LYS A 789 -7.36 -15.58 0.52
CA LYS A 789 -6.87 -15.85 1.87
C LYS A 789 -6.44 -17.31 2.00
N HIS A 790 -5.41 -17.55 2.82
CA HIS A 790 -5.01 -18.90 3.21
C HIS A 790 -6.19 -19.66 3.86
N ASN A 791 -6.35 -20.96 3.53
CA ASN A 791 -7.52 -21.77 3.88
C ASN A 791 -8.87 -21.13 3.45
N PHE A 792 -8.89 -20.30 2.41
CA PHE A 792 -10.02 -19.46 2.00
C PHE A 792 -10.53 -18.51 3.11
N GLY A 793 -9.73 -18.23 4.14
CA GLY A 793 -10.16 -17.46 5.32
C GLY A 793 -11.18 -18.18 6.22
N LEU A 794 -11.33 -19.51 6.07
CA LEU A 794 -12.30 -20.31 6.81
C LEU A 794 -11.82 -20.62 8.23
N SER A 795 -12.78 -20.90 9.11
CA SER A 795 -12.51 -21.48 10.43
C SER A 795 -11.93 -22.89 10.28
N ASP A 796 -11.17 -23.36 11.27
CA ASP A 796 -10.65 -24.74 11.28
C ASP A 796 -11.77 -25.79 11.18
N ALA A 797 -12.95 -25.49 11.74
CA ALA A 797 -14.11 -26.35 11.70
C ALA A 797 -14.71 -26.45 10.28
N ASP A 798 -14.89 -25.32 9.60
CA ASP A 798 -15.41 -25.28 8.23
C ASP A 798 -14.40 -25.87 7.23
N TRP A 799 -13.11 -25.56 7.41
CA TRP A 799 -12.04 -26.16 6.62
C TRP A 799 -12.05 -27.67 6.73
N LYS A 800 -12.10 -28.21 7.96
CA LYS A 800 -12.17 -29.65 8.20
C LYS A 800 -13.42 -30.28 7.60
N LEU A 801 -14.58 -29.65 7.76
CA LEU A 801 -15.83 -30.09 7.16
C LEU A 801 -15.70 -30.25 5.64
N LEU A 802 -15.12 -29.26 4.96
CA LEU A 802 -14.91 -29.30 3.51
C LEU A 802 -13.90 -30.38 3.12
N VAL A 803 -12.78 -30.49 3.83
CA VAL A 803 -11.73 -31.49 3.57
C VAL A 803 -12.28 -32.91 3.66
N ASP A 804 -13.18 -33.18 4.62
CA ASP A 804 -13.77 -34.49 4.87
C ASP A 804 -14.90 -34.83 3.88
N LYS A 805 -15.74 -33.85 3.52
CA LYS A 805 -16.92 -34.08 2.67
C LYS A 805 -16.66 -33.97 1.17
N VAL A 806 -15.94 -32.94 0.73
CA VAL A 806 -15.81 -32.60 -0.70
C VAL A 806 -14.97 -33.64 -1.43
N ASN A 807 -15.44 -34.09 -2.59
CA ASN A 807 -14.75 -34.98 -3.51
C ASN A 807 -14.67 -34.45 -4.96
N VAL A 808 -15.37 -33.37 -5.28
CA VAL A 808 -15.30 -32.71 -6.59
C VAL A 808 -15.17 -31.21 -6.39
N ILE A 809 -14.29 -30.56 -7.14
CA ILE A 809 -14.08 -29.11 -7.08
C ILE A 809 -14.36 -28.53 -8.46
N TYR A 810 -15.16 -27.46 -8.51
CA TYR A 810 -15.28 -26.60 -9.68
C TYR A 810 -14.68 -25.24 -9.32
N HIS A 811 -13.46 -25.02 -9.80
CA HIS A 811 -12.73 -23.79 -9.56
C HIS A 811 -13.01 -22.80 -10.70
N ASN A 812 -14.05 -21.98 -10.51
CA ASN A 812 -14.46 -20.93 -11.46
C ASN A 812 -14.14 -19.51 -10.96
N GLY A 813 -14.00 -19.33 -9.65
CA GLY A 813 -13.71 -18.02 -9.05
C GLY A 813 -12.41 -17.41 -9.55
N ALA A 814 -12.49 -16.21 -10.11
CA ALA A 814 -11.38 -15.37 -10.54
C ALA A 814 -11.78 -13.89 -10.44
N LEU A 815 -10.81 -13.01 -10.24
CA LEU A 815 -10.93 -11.58 -10.50
C LEU A 815 -10.72 -11.36 -12.01
N VAL A 816 -11.79 -10.93 -12.69
CA VAL A 816 -11.79 -10.66 -14.13
C VAL A 816 -11.78 -9.15 -14.34
N ASN A 817 -10.65 -8.61 -14.78
CA ASN A 817 -10.52 -7.21 -15.15
C ASN A 817 -9.45 -7.06 -16.25
N TYR A 818 -9.81 -6.41 -17.35
CA TYR A 818 -8.93 -6.28 -18.53
C TYR A 818 -7.96 -5.09 -18.44
N VAL A 819 -8.15 -4.21 -17.46
CA VAL A 819 -7.35 -2.99 -17.25
C VAL A 819 -6.23 -3.23 -16.23
N LEU A 820 -6.54 -3.96 -15.15
CA LEU A 820 -5.59 -4.27 -14.07
C LEU A 820 -4.37 -5.07 -14.58
N ASP A 821 -3.24 -4.91 -13.91
CA ASP A 821 -1.99 -5.61 -14.20
C ASP A 821 -1.92 -6.98 -13.50
N TYR A 822 -0.82 -7.72 -13.75
CA TYR A 822 -0.60 -9.02 -13.13
C TYR A 822 -0.62 -8.94 -11.60
N ALA A 823 0.07 -7.96 -11.01
CA ALA A 823 0.24 -7.85 -9.57
C ALA A 823 -1.09 -7.66 -8.84
N ALA A 824 -1.97 -6.79 -9.36
CA ALA A 824 -3.27 -6.50 -8.76
C ALA A 824 -4.23 -7.70 -8.74
N MET A 825 -4.09 -8.65 -9.67
CA MET A 825 -4.98 -9.82 -9.78
C MET A 825 -4.35 -11.12 -9.28
N ARG A 826 -3.03 -11.12 -9.03
CA ARG A 826 -2.25 -12.31 -8.68
C ARG A 826 -2.81 -13.06 -7.48
N ASP A 827 -3.10 -12.38 -6.38
CA ASP A 827 -3.43 -13.06 -5.12
C ASP A 827 -4.75 -13.83 -5.23
N VAL A 828 -5.74 -13.26 -5.90
CA VAL A 828 -7.03 -13.94 -6.14
C VAL A 828 -6.86 -15.09 -7.15
N ASN A 829 -6.25 -14.82 -8.31
CA ASN A 829 -6.26 -15.77 -9.43
C ASN A 829 -5.19 -16.86 -9.28
N VAL A 830 -3.97 -16.49 -8.89
CA VAL A 830 -2.82 -17.40 -8.75
C VAL A 830 -2.75 -17.94 -7.32
N GLY A 831 -2.79 -17.07 -6.31
CA GLY A 831 -2.79 -17.46 -4.90
C GLY A 831 -3.99 -18.36 -4.57
N GLY A 832 -5.18 -17.97 -5.01
CA GLY A 832 -6.38 -18.78 -4.90
C GLY A 832 -6.28 -20.17 -5.56
N THR A 833 -5.64 -20.25 -6.73
CA THR A 833 -5.42 -21.54 -7.40
C THR A 833 -4.48 -22.44 -6.59
N ASN A 834 -3.41 -21.88 -6.00
CA ASN A 834 -2.54 -22.64 -5.10
C ASN A 834 -3.31 -23.21 -3.89
N GLU A 835 -4.17 -22.40 -3.27
CA GLU A 835 -5.01 -22.86 -2.15
C GLU A 835 -5.99 -23.96 -2.57
N ILE A 836 -6.54 -23.89 -3.79
CA ILE A 836 -7.39 -24.94 -4.35
C ILE A 836 -6.62 -26.23 -4.60
N ILE A 837 -5.40 -26.17 -5.14
CA ILE A 837 -4.53 -27.35 -5.31
C ILE A 837 -4.21 -27.95 -3.94
N ARG A 838 -3.84 -27.12 -2.96
CA ARG A 838 -3.57 -27.56 -1.59
C ARG A 838 -4.79 -28.25 -0.97
N PHE A 839 -5.98 -27.67 -1.12
CA PHE A 839 -7.24 -28.26 -0.67
C PHE A 839 -7.54 -29.59 -1.37
N ALA A 840 -7.35 -29.68 -2.69
CA ALA A 840 -7.56 -30.92 -3.46
C ALA A 840 -6.64 -32.06 -2.98
N LEU A 841 -5.46 -31.69 -2.47
CA LEU A 841 -4.44 -32.59 -1.92
C LEU A 841 -4.60 -32.87 -0.41
N GLN A 842 -5.75 -32.56 0.21
CA GLN A 842 -6.05 -32.87 1.61
C GLN A 842 -7.26 -33.79 1.76
N GLY A 843 -7.27 -34.61 2.82
CA GLY A 843 -8.38 -35.50 3.16
C GLY A 843 -8.69 -36.52 2.06
N ARG A 844 -9.98 -36.70 1.76
CA ARG A 844 -10.46 -37.62 0.72
C ARG A 844 -9.93 -37.22 -0.67
N ALA A 845 -9.71 -38.19 -1.55
CA ALA A 845 -9.34 -37.94 -2.95
C ALA A 845 -10.39 -37.05 -3.65
N LYS A 846 -9.93 -36.00 -4.31
CA LYS A 846 -10.75 -34.98 -4.96
C LYS A 846 -10.39 -34.89 -6.44
N THR A 847 -11.40 -34.71 -7.29
CA THR A 847 -11.19 -34.37 -8.70
C THR A 847 -11.42 -32.87 -8.91
N LEU A 848 -10.48 -32.18 -9.56
CA LEU A 848 -10.51 -30.73 -9.79
C LEU A 848 -10.90 -30.39 -11.23
N ASN A 849 -11.99 -29.67 -11.42
CA ASN A 849 -12.39 -29.07 -12.69
C ASN A 849 -12.01 -27.58 -12.65
N TYR A 850 -10.91 -27.23 -13.32
CA TYR A 850 -10.43 -25.86 -13.40
C TYR A 850 -11.02 -25.15 -14.61
N ILE A 851 -11.71 -24.03 -14.37
CA ILE A 851 -12.27 -23.20 -15.44
C ILE A 851 -11.26 -22.09 -15.75
N SER A 852 -10.53 -22.28 -16.85
CA SER A 852 -9.53 -21.38 -17.42
C SER A 852 -10.19 -20.44 -18.45
N THR A 853 -9.46 -20.02 -19.49
CA THR A 853 -9.95 -19.20 -20.61
C THR A 853 -9.05 -19.39 -21.82
N THR A 854 -9.55 -19.20 -23.04
CA THR A 854 -8.68 -19.13 -24.23
C THR A 854 -7.74 -17.92 -24.23
N PHE A 855 -8.00 -16.90 -23.38
CA PHE A 855 -7.10 -15.76 -23.23
C PHE A 855 -5.72 -16.11 -22.65
N VAL A 856 -5.48 -17.33 -22.14
CA VAL A 856 -4.13 -17.78 -21.73
C VAL A 856 -3.10 -17.72 -22.88
N PHE A 857 -3.58 -17.68 -24.12
CA PHE A 857 -2.76 -17.53 -25.31
C PHE A 857 -2.51 -16.07 -25.71
N GLY A 858 -3.02 -15.09 -24.96
CA GLY A 858 -2.89 -13.66 -25.27
C GLY A 858 -3.17 -13.38 -26.75
N TRP A 859 -2.22 -12.73 -27.39
CA TRP A 859 -2.25 -12.40 -28.82
C TRP A 859 -1.34 -13.28 -29.67
N SER A 860 -1.03 -14.51 -29.21
CA SER A 860 -0.20 -15.47 -29.96
C SER A 860 -0.59 -15.53 -31.45
N VAL A 861 0.43 -15.44 -32.30
CA VAL A 861 0.35 -15.43 -33.77
C VAL A 861 0.29 -16.82 -34.39
N LYS A 862 0.15 -17.87 -33.58
CA LYS A 862 -0.02 -19.24 -34.08
C LYS A 862 -1.39 -19.36 -34.76
N ASP A 863 -1.39 -19.77 -36.02
CA ASP A 863 -2.62 -19.87 -36.85
C ASP A 863 -3.71 -20.72 -36.21
N THR A 864 -3.35 -21.88 -35.66
CA THR A 864 -4.27 -22.78 -34.96
C THR A 864 -3.68 -23.19 -33.62
N LEU A 865 -4.40 -22.87 -32.56
CA LEU A 865 -4.10 -23.27 -31.20
C LEU A 865 -4.78 -24.59 -30.88
N PHE A 866 -3.99 -25.56 -30.42
CA PHE A 866 -4.45 -26.88 -30.02
C PHE A 866 -4.69 -26.93 -28.50
N GLU A 867 -5.52 -27.87 -28.06
CA GLU A 867 -5.86 -28.03 -26.64
C GLU A 867 -4.65 -28.36 -25.75
N GLN A 868 -3.57 -28.90 -26.32
CA GLN A 868 -2.32 -29.19 -25.61
C GLN A 868 -1.35 -27.99 -25.56
N ASP A 869 -1.60 -26.92 -26.34
CA ASP A 869 -0.74 -25.74 -26.31
C ASP A 869 -0.83 -25.02 -24.96
N THR A 870 0.28 -24.43 -24.52
CA THR A 870 0.41 -23.81 -23.20
C THR A 870 1.00 -22.40 -23.22
N ASN A 871 1.44 -21.87 -24.37
CA ASN A 871 2.11 -20.57 -24.49
C ASN A 871 3.35 -20.40 -23.59
N GLU A 872 4.31 -21.33 -23.64
CA GLU A 872 5.47 -21.40 -22.72
C GLU A 872 6.40 -20.17 -22.77
N ASP A 873 6.43 -19.50 -23.92
CA ASP A 873 7.28 -18.34 -24.17
C ASP A 873 6.67 -17.03 -23.68
N LEU A 874 5.41 -17.04 -23.21
CA LEU A 874 4.66 -15.85 -22.80
C LEU A 874 4.44 -14.86 -23.95
N ASP A 875 4.38 -15.37 -25.18
CA ASP A 875 4.28 -14.55 -26.39
C ASP A 875 2.99 -13.72 -26.37
N LEU A 876 3.18 -12.40 -26.46
CA LEU A 876 2.13 -11.39 -26.52
C LEU A 876 1.05 -11.57 -25.43
N LEU A 877 1.50 -11.83 -24.20
CA LEU A 877 0.65 -11.96 -23.03
C LEU A 877 0.78 -10.70 -22.16
N ASP A 878 -0.01 -9.68 -22.48
CA ASP A 878 0.24 -8.28 -22.09
C ASP A 878 -0.83 -7.66 -21.18
N PHE A 879 -1.74 -8.45 -20.63
CA PHE A 879 -2.74 -7.95 -19.67
C PHE A 879 -2.97 -8.91 -18.50
N GLY A 880 -3.25 -8.34 -17.32
CA GLY A 880 -3.17 -9.09 -16.08
C GLY A 880 -4.11 -10.29 -16.00
N TYR A 881 -5.31 -10.22 -16.60
CA TYR A 881 -6.23 -11.35 -16.57
C TYR A 881 -5.68 -12.56 -17.35
N SER A 882 -5.19 -12.36 -18.57
CA SER A 882 -4.58 -13.44 -19.36
C SER A 882 -3.30 -13.97 -18.71
N GLN A 883 -2.45 -13.07 -18.21
CA GLN A 883 -1.23 -13.40 -17.48
C GLN A 883 -1.51 -14.26 -16.24
N THR A 884 -2.45 -13.86 -15.38
CA THR A 884 -2.78 -14.61 -14.16
C THR A 884 -3.45 -15.95 -14.44
N LYS A 885 -4.32 -16.04 -15.45
CA LYS A 885 -4.94 -17.31 -15.85
C LYS A 885 -3.91 -18.28 -16.45
N TRP A 886 -2.94 -17.77 -17.21
CA TRP A 886 -1.82 -18.58 -17.70
C TRP A 886 -1.02 -19.18 -16.55
N VAL A 887 -0.61 -18.36 -15.56
CA VAL A 887 0.17 -18.84 -14.40
C VAL A 887 -0.61 -19.89 -13.60
N ALA A 888 -1.89 -19.61 -13.31
CA ALA A 888 -2.77 -20.55 -12.63
C ALA A 888 -2.89 -21.89 -13.39
N GLU A 889 -2.94 -21.85 -14.72
CA GLU A 889 -2.98 -23.05 -15.54
C GLU A 889 -1.66 -23.85 -15.47
N GLN A 890 -0.50 -23.19 -15.48
CA GLN A 890 0.79 -23.86 -15.30
C GLN A 890 0.88 -24.60 -13.96
N LEU A 891 0.35 -24.01 -12.89
CA LEU A 891 0.27 -24.65 -11.57
C LEU A 891 -0.59 -25.92 -11.62
N ILE A 892 -1.73 -25.88 -12.30
CA ILE A 892 -2.63 -27.03 -12.46
C ILE A 892 -1.97 -28.12 -13.31
N LEU A 893 -1.34 -27.76 -14.43
CA LEU A 893 -0.61 -28.70 -15.29
C LEU A 893 0.55 -29.37 -14.55
N GLU A 894 1.30 -28.63 -13.74
CA GLU A 894 2.33 -29.20 -12.87
C GLU A 894 1.74 -30.12 -11.80
N ALA A 895 0.62 -29.73 -11.16
CA ALA A 895 -0.06 -30.59 -10.20
C ALA A 895 -0.57 -31.89 -10.84
N MET A 896 -1.11 -31.82 -12.06
CA MET A 896 -1.53 -32.98 -12.86
C MET A 896 -0.35 -33.90 -13.16
N ARG A 897 0.80 -33.36 -13.57
CA ARG A 897 2.05 -34.13 -13.76
C ARG A 897 2.51 -34.84 -12.50
N ARG A 898 2.25 -34.25 -11.32
CA ARG A 898 2.53 -34.85 -10.00
C ARG A 898 1.42 -35.79 -9.50
N GLY A 899 0.36 -36.02 -10.26
CA GLY A 899 -0.69 -37.00 -9.97
C GLY A 899 -2.01 -36.43 -9.44
N LEU A 900 -2.22 -35.11 -9.46
CA LEU A 900 -3.54 -34.53 -9.17
C LEU A 900 -4.54 -34.91 -10.27
N GLN A 901 -5.70 -35.44 -9.89
CA GLN A 901 -6.80 -35.67 -10.82
C GLN A 901 -7.48 -34.34 -11.13
N ALA A 902 -7.17 -33.78 -12.30
CA ALA A 902 -7.77 -32.53 -12.74
C ALA A 902 -8.16 -32.52 -14.22
N ARG A 903 -8.97 -31.53 -14.59
CA ARG A 903 -9.38 -31.18 -15.94
C ARG A 903 -9.26 -29.68 -16.11
N ILE A 904 -8.88 -29.24 -17.30
CA ILE A 904 -8.80 -27.82 -17.63
C ILE A 904 -9.82 -27.54 -18.72
N PHE A 905 -10.77 -26.65 -18.46
CA PHE A 905 -11.70 -26.15 -19.46
C PHE A 905 -11.31 -24.72 -19.80
N ARG A 906 -11.10 -24.42 -21.08
CA ARG A 906 -10.77 -23.07 -21.59
C ARG A 906 -11.97 -22.55 -22.39
N PRO A 907 -13.01 -21.99 -21.74
CA PRO A 907 -14.05 -21.24 -22.44
C PRO A 907 -13.46 -20.10 -23.24
N ALA A 908 -14.01 -19.92 -24.44
CA ALA A 908 -13.86 -18.71 -25.21
C ALA A 908 -14.73 -17.59 -24.62
N LEU A 909 -15.22 -16.68 -25.46
CA LEU A 909 -16.03 -15.55 -25.04
C LEU A 909 -17.42 -16.06 -24.62
N ILE A 910 -17.62 -16.18 -23.31
CA ILE A 910 -18.91 -16.60 -22.74
C ILE A 910 -19.92 -15.47 -22.89
N THR A 911 -21.06 -15.79 -23.48
CA THR A 911 -22.16 -14.82 -23.70
C THR A 911 -23.31 -15.08 -22.73
N PRO A 912 -24.31 -14.19 -22.65
CA PRO A 912 -25.61 -14.54 -22.10
C PRO A 912 -26.12 -15.86 -22.68
N SER A 913 -27.03 -16.51 -21.96
CA SER A 913 -27.65 -17.74 -22.44
C SER A 913 -28.34 -17.56 -23.79
N VAL A 914 -28.62 -18.67 -24.47
CA VAL A 914 -29.34 -18.67 -25.76
C VAL A 914 -30.69 -17.92 -25.67
N ASN A 915 -31.30 -17.86 -24.48
CA ASN A 915 -32.57 -17.17 -24.25
C ASN A 915 -32.42 -15.73 -23.73
N GLY A 916 -31.21 -15.21 -23.57
CA GLY A 916 -30.92 -13.86 -23.09
C GLY A 916 -30.94 -13.69 -21.57
N GLY A 917 -30.91 -14.78 -20.79
CA GLY A 917 -30.68 -14.76 -19.35
C GLY A 917 -29.20 -14.60 -18.99
N GLY A 918 -28.90 -13.92 -17.88
CA GLY A 918 -27.57 -13.56 -17.41
C GLY A 918 -27.50 -12.13 -16.84
N LEU A 919 -26.31 -11.72 -16.36
CA LEU A 919 -26.08 -10.42 -15.69
C LEU A 919 -24.84 -9.64 -16.14
N ASN A 920 -24.08 -10.14 -17.11
CA ASN A 920 -22.74 -9.59 -17.39
C ASN A 920 -22.68 -8.68 -18.61
N PHE A 921 -21.97 -7.57 -18.43
CA PHE A 921 -21.52 -6.68 -19.50
C PHE A 921 -20.02 -6.91 -19.71
N ASP A 922 -19.66 -8.09 -20.20
CA ASP A 922 -18.27 -8.40 -20.56
C ASP A 922 -17.81 -7.55 -21.75
N ILE A 923 -16.51 -7.59 -22.05
CA ILE A 923 -15.89 -6.92 -23.20
C ILE A 923 -16.65 -7.19 -24.51
N SER A 924 -17.13 -8.42 -24.73
CA SER A 924 -17.89 -8.77 -25.93
C SER A 924 -19.24 -8.06 -26.02
N ILE A 925 -19.99 -7.99 -24.91
CA ILE A 925 -21.29 -7.32 -24.89
C ILE A 925 -21.13 -5.81 -25.03
N ARG A 926 -20.13 -5.23 -24.37
CA ARG A 926 -19.80 -3.81 -24.50
C ARG A 926 -19.42 -3.46 -25.94
N LEU A 927 -18.59 -4.30 -26.57
CA LEU A 927 -18.16 -4.10 -27.95
C LEU A 927 -19.34 -4.22 -28.93
N LEU A 928 -20.16 -5.26 -28.83
CA LEU A 928 -21.33 -5.41 -29.71
C LEU A 928 -22.36 -4.29 -29.52
N ALA A 929 -22.60 -3.85 -28.28
CA ALA A 929 -23.50 -2.73 -28.00
C ALA A 929 -22.99 -1.44 -28.67
N PHE A 930 -21.68 -1.20 -28.61
CA PHE A 930 -21.02 -0.08 -29.28
C PHE A 930 -21.16 -0.18 -30.80
N MET A 931 -20.81 -1.32 -31.38
CA MET A 931 -20.94 -1.59 -32.82
C MET A 931 -22.37 -1.38 -33.32
N LEU A 932 -23.37 -1.86 -32.57
CA LEU A 932 -24.78 -1.69 -32.90
C LEU A 932 -25.24 -0.23 -32.79
N LYS A 933 -24.78 0.50 -31.77
CA LYS A 933 -25.12 1.91 -31.56
C LYS A 933 -24.59 2.77 -32.70
N HIS A 934 -23.34 2.54 -33.12
CA HIS A 934 -22.64 3.37 -34.09
C HIS A 934 -22.70 2.82 -35.53
N GLY A 935 -23.26 1.64 -35.76
CA GLY A 935 -23.41 1.04 -37.09
C GLY A 935 -22.07 0.70 -37.74
N ILE A 936 -21.12 0.17 -36.98
CA ILE A 936 -19.78 -0.20 -37.47
C ILE A 936 -19.46 -1.67 -37.21
N GLY A 937 -18.81 -2.32 -38.16
CA GLY A 937 -18.43 -3.72 -38.19
C GLY A 937 -16.94 -3.92 -38.45
N THR A 938 -16.45 -5.18 -38.35
CA THR A 938 -15.09 -5.51 -38.77
C THR A 938 -15.03 -6.78 -39.62
N THR A 939 -14.17 -6.74 -40.64
CA THR A 939 -13.93 -7.85 -41.58
C THR A 939 -12.89 -8.87 -41.11
N SER A 940 -12.50 -8.82 -39.83
CA SER A 940 -11.51 -9.73 -39.25
C SER A 940 -11.82 -11.21 -39.53
N GLN A 941 -10.78 -11.99 -39.81
CA GLN A 941 -10.88 -13.42 -40.13
C GLN A 941 -10.59 -14.33 -38.92
N ASN A 942 -10.44 -13.75 -37.73
CA ASN A 942 -10.11 -14.53 -36.55
C ASN A 942 -11.37 -15.26 -36.09
N GLN A 943 -11.20 -16.46 -35.56
CA GLN A 943 -12.34 -17.20 -35.00
C GLN A 943 -12.87 -16.45 -33.77
N VAL A 944 -14.13 -16.06 -33.82
CA VAL A 944 -14.89 -15.49 -32.71
C VAL A 944 -15.87 -16.55 -32.23
N SER A 945 -15.58 -17.13 -31.06
CA SER A 945 -16.42 -18.17 -30.44
C SER A 945 -17.27 -17.60 -29.31
N PHE A 946 -18.43 -17.06 -29.67
CA PHE A 946 -19.47 -16.71 -28.70
C PHE A 946 -20.20 -17.96 -28.22
N SER A 947 -19.96 -18.28 -26.95
CA SER A 947 -20.35 -19.55 -26.34
C SER A 947 -21.39 -19.26 -25.24
N PRO A 948 -22.67 -19.62 -25.43
CA PRO A 948 -23.72 -19.33 -24.44
C PRO A 948 -23.45 -19.93 -23.08
N ALA A 949 -23.58 -19.15 -22.01
CA ALA A 949 -23.25 -19.57 -20.66
C ALA A 949 -23.97 -20.84 -20.20
N ASP A 950 -25.24 -21.03 -20.59
CA ASP A 950 -26.00 -22.24 -20.29
C ASP A 950 -25.41 -23.48 -20.98
N VAL A 951 -25.11 -23.38 -22.28
CA VAL A 951 -24.51 -24.49 -23.06
C VAL A 951 -23.09 -24.82 -22.55
N VAL A 952 -22.29 -23.80 -22.25
CA VAL A 952 -20.92 -23.97 -21.72
C VAL A 952 -20.97 -24.66 -20.36
N ALA A 953 -21.83 -24.22 -19.44
CA ALA A 953 -22.00 -24.84 -18.13
C ALA A 953 -22.46 -26.29 -18.25
N ASP A 954 -23.48 -26.56 -19.08
CA ASP A 954 -24.02 -27.89 -19.29
C ASP A 954 -22.98 -28.88 -19.81
N ASN A 955 -22.18 -28.45 -20.78
CA ASN A 955 -21.14 -29.30 -21.36
C ASN A 955 -19.97 -29.53 -20.40
N ILE A 956 -19.56 -28.50 -19.64
CA ILE A 956 -18.50 -28.66 -18.64
C ILE A 956 -18.93 -29.66 -17.56
N VAL A 957 -20.16 -29.55 -17.03
CA VAL A 957 -20.65 -30.49 -16.01
C VAL A 957 -20.81 -31.90 -16.59
N ALA A 958 -21.41 -32.04 -17.77
CA ALA A 958 -21.59 -33.33 -18.44
C ALA A 958 -20.25 -34.04 -18.70
N ILE A 959 -19.27 -33.33 -19.26
CA ILE A 959 -17.93 -33.90 -19.53
C ILE A 959 -17.21 -34.25 -18.23
N SER A 960 -17.39 -33.47 -17.17
CA SER A 960 -16.77 -33.73 -15.86
C SER A 960 -17.28 -35.01 -15.19
N ASN A 961 -18.47 -35.48 -15.56
CA ASN A 961 -19.04 -36.75 -15.12
C ASN A 961 -18.48 -37.97 -15.88
N ASP A 962 -17.79 -37.77 -17.03
CA ASP A 962 -17.05 -38.84 -17.70
C ASP A 962 -15.72 -39.09 -16.96
N SER A 963 -15.48 -40.33 -16.52
CA SER A 963 -14.21 -40.71 -15.91
C SER A 963 -13.01 -40.60 -16.88
N LYS A 964 -13.25 -40.76 -18.19
CA LYS A 964 -12.20 -40.68 -19.22
C LYS A 964 -11.74 -39.25 -19.51
N SER A 965 -12.45 -38.24 -19.01
CA SER A 965 -12.08 -36.84 -19.25
C SER A 965 -11.00 -36.33 -18.28
N VAL A 966 -10.72 -37.04 -17.19
CA VAL A 966 -9.63 -36.68 -16.25
C VAL A 966 -8.28 -36.67 -16.96
N GLY A 967 -7.45 -35.68 -16.69
CA GLY A 967 -6.11 -35.54 -17.28
C GLY A 967 -6.08 -34.74 -18.59
N ASN A 968 -7.24 -34.30 -19.10
CA ASN A 968 -7.33 -33.59 -20.38
C ASN A 968 -7.61 -32.09 -20.21
N THR A 969 -7.25 -31.36 -21.26
CA THR A 969 -7.57 -29.95 -21.46
C THR A 969 -8.56 -29.82 -22.62
N TYR A 970 -9.52 -28.91 -22.48
CA TYR A 970 -10.61 -28.70 -23.42
C TYR A 970 -10.73 -27.24 -23.83
N HIS A 971 -10.70 -26.95 -25.13
CA HIS A 971 -11.12 -25.63 -25.66
C HIS A 971 -12.64 -25.65 -25.77
N VAL A 972 -13.31 -24.89 -24.90
CA VAL A 972 -14.77 -24.78 -24.91
C VAL A 972 -15.15 -23.63 -25.84
N THR A 973 -15.04 -23.92 -27.14
CA THR A 973 -15.29 -23.03 -28.28
C THR A 973 -16.43 -23.58 -29.14
N ARG A 974 -16.92 -22.77 -30.09
CA ARG A 974 -17.92 -23.22 -31.07
C ARG A 974 -17.34 -24.29 -32.00
N ASP A 975 -18.19 -25.21 -32.47
CA ASP A 975 -17.78 -26.27 -33.40
C ASP A 975 -17.51 -25.70 -34.80
N SER A 976 -18.35 -24.75 -35.22
CA SER A 976 -18.28 -24.10 -36.53
C SER A 976 -17.45 -22.82 -36.46
N TYR A 977 -16.66 -22.55 -37.50
CA TYR A 977 -15.98 -21.27 -37.67
C TYR A 977 -17.00 -20.13 -37.84
N SER A 978 -16.79 -19.07 -37.06
CA SER A 978 -17.48 -17.79 -37.16
C SER A 978 -16.51 -16.67 -36.87
N ASN A 979 -16.72 -15.50 -37.48
CA ASN A 979 -15.96 -14.29 -37.23
C ASN A 979 -16.91 -13.14 -36.88
N MET A 980 -16.36 -11.95 -36.62
CA MET A 980 -17.16 -10.79 -36.23
C MET A 980 -18.09 -10.32 -37.36
N GLY A 981 -17.65 -10.40 -38.62
CA GLY A 981 -18.47 -10.05 -39.78
C GLY A 981 -19.78 -10.86 -39.86
N HIS A 982 -19.71 -12.19 -39.63
CA HIS A 982 -20.92 -13.02 -39.57
C HIS A 982 -21.87 -12.57 -38.45
N ILE A 983 -21.34 -12.15 -37.31
CA ILE A 983 -22.14 -11.68 -36.16
C ILE A 983 -22.82 -10.35 -36.47
N THR A 984 -22.09 -9.39 -37.04
CA THR A 984 -22.64 -8.07 -37.39
C THR A 984 -23.66 -8.19 -38.51
N SER A 985 -23.50 -9.08 -39.48
CA SER A 985 -24.53 -9.37 -40.49
C SER A 985 -25.83 -9.88 -39.84
N ILE A 986 -25.74 -10.82 -38.91
CA ILE A 986 -26.94 -11.33 -38.20
C ILE A 986 -27.59 -10.21 -37.37
N LEU A 987 -26.80 -9.38 -36.68
CA LEU A 987 -27.33 -8.24 -35.94
C LEU A 987 -27.98 -7.20 -36.86
N ALA A 988 -27.41 -6.95 -38.04
CA ALA A 988 -27.97 -6.07 -39.06
C ALA A 988 -29.37 -6.55 -39.47
N ASP A 989 -29.50 -7.84 -39.77
CA ASP A 989 -30.78 -8.46 -40.15
C ASP A 989 -31.80 -8.38 -39.00
N LEU A 990 -31.40 -8.75 -37.78
CA LEU A 990 -32.29 -8.78 -36.61
C LEU A 990 -32.74 -7.38 -36.15
N THR A 991 -31.96 -6.33 -36.44
CA THR A 991 -32.25 -4.96 -35.98
C THR A 991 -32.64 -4.00 -37.10
N SER A 992 -32.58 -4.45 -38.36
CA SER A 992 -32.76 -3.62 -39.56
C SER A 992 -31.83 -2.38 -39.58
N ARG A 993 -30.60 -2.54 -39.07
CA ARG A 993 -29.57 -1.49 -39.05
C ARG A 993 -28.48 -1.81 -40.07
N GLU A 994 -27.97 -0.77 -40.73
CA GLU A 994 -26.80 -0.91 -41.60
C GLU A 994 -25.51 -0.86 -40.77
N PHE A 995 -24.53 -1.68 -41.16
CA PHE A 995 -23.20 -1.71 -40.58
C PHE A 995 -22.17 -1.35 -41.66
N THR A 996 -21.25 -0.45 -41.33
CA THR A 996 -20.08 -0.15 -42.15
C THR A 996 -18.97 -1.11 -41.76
N ASP A 997 -18.58 -2.01 -42.67
CA ASP A 997 -17.50 -2.97 -42.43
C ASP A 997 -16.13 -2.31 -42.58
N LEU A 998 -15.32 -2.39 -41.53
CA LEU A 998 -13.96 -1.86 -41.47
C LEU A 998 -12.93 -2.99 -41.43
N THR A 999 -11.74 -2.76 -42.00
CA THR A 999 -10.63 -3.71 -41.78
C THR A 999 -10.28 -3.77 -40.30
N LEU A 1000 -9.66 -4.84 -39.81
CA LEU A 1000 -9.27 -4.91 -38.40
C LEU A 1000 -8.31 -3.77 -38.01
N ALA A 1001 -7.45 -3.35 -38.94
CA ALA A 1001 -6.52 -2.23 -38.77
C ALA A 1001 -7.25 -0.88 -38.65
N ASP A 1002 -8.37 -0.69 -39.35
CA ASP A 1002 -9.16 0.55 -39.33
C ASP A 1002 -10.24 0.54 -38.23
N PHE A 1003 -10.71 -0.64 -37.83
CA PHE A 1003 -11.80 -0.80 -36.88
C PHE A 1003 -11.47 -0.23 -35.50
N VAL A 1004 -10.30 -0.59 -34.93
CA VAL A 1004 -9.94 -0.13 -33.59
C VAL A 1004 -9.73 1.40 -33.54
N PRO A 1005 -9.04 2.03 -34.51
CA PRO A 1005 -9.02 3.49 -34.64
C PRO A 1005 -10.42 4.12 -34.68
N GLU A 1006 -11.36 3.56 -35.45
CA GLU A 1006 -12.72 4.09 -35.52
C GLU A 1006 -13.48 3.94 -34.19
N VAL A 1007 -13.26 2.84 -33.45
CA VAL A 1007 -13.78 2.68 -32.09
C VAL A 1007 -13.24 3.77 -31.18
N ILE A 1008 -11.95 4.09 -31.27
CA ILE A 1008 -11.31 5.12 -30.45
C ILE A 1008 -11.90 6.50 -30.76
N ASP A 1009 -12.08 6.83 -32.04
CA ASP A 1009 -12.62 8.12 -32.48
C ASP A 1009 -14.08 8.34 -32.02
N LYS A 1010 -14.92 7.30 -32.08
CA LYS A 1010 -16.35 7.42 -31.77
C LYS A 1010 -16.73 7.19 -30.31
N CYS A 1011 -15.87 6.57 -29.50
CA CYS A 1011 -16.22 6.17 -28.14
C CYS A 1011 -16.24 7.35 -27.16
N GLY A 1012 -17.45 7.72 -26.72
CA GLY A 1012 -17.68 8.77 -25.73
C GLY A 1012 -17.99 8.22 -24.34
N LYS A 1013 -18.03 9.12 -23.34
CA LYS A 1013 -18.32 8.78 -21.92
C LYS A 1013 -19.66 8.07 -21.70
N ASP A 1014 -20.62 8.27 -22.62
CA ASP A 1014 -21.95 7.65 -22.57
C ASP A 1014 -21.96 6.21 -23.15
N ASP A 1015 -20.84 5.73 -23.68
CA ASP A 1015 -20.73 4.37 -24.20
C ASP A 1015 -20.32 3.37 -23.12
N LEU A 1016 -21.00 2.22 -23.09
CA LEU A 1016 -20.62 1.12 -22.19
C LEU A 1016 -19.19 0.61 -22.41
N LEU A 1017 -18.62 0.85 -23.59
CA LEU A 1017 -17.25 0.46 -23.94
C LEU A 1017 -16.18 1.40 -23.36
N PHE A 1018 -16.54 2.64 -23.00
CA PHE A 1018 -15.61 3.69 -22.58
C PHE A 1018 -14.61 3.27 -21.49
N PRO A 1019 -15.02 2.53 -20.43
CA PRO A 1019 -14.06 2.08 -19.40
C PRO A 1019 -12.97 1.12 -19.91
N LEU A 1020 -13.16 0.53 -21.10
CA LEU A 1020 -12.21 -0.39 -21.73
C LEU A 1020 -11.47 0.24 -22.91
N LEU A 1021 -11.66 1.53 -23.20
CA LEU A 1021 -11.06 2.18 -24.36
C LEU A 1021 -9.53 2.06 -24.33
N SER A 1022 -8.92 2.30 -23.18
CA SER A 1022 -7.47 2.15 -22.96
C SER A 1022 -6.96 0.72 -23.25
N PHE A 1023 -7.77 -0.31 -23.01
CA PHE A 1023 -7.41 -1.69 -23.36
C PHE A 1023 -7.33 -1.89 -24.88
N PHE A 1024 -8.27 -1.33 -25.64
CA PHE A 1024 -8.28 -1.42 -27.10
C PHE A 1024 -7.13 -0.61 -27.71
N THR A 1025 -6.89 0.62 -27.25
CA THR A 1025 -5.78 1.48 -27.71
C THR A 1025 -4.43 0.79 -27.54
N ARG A 1026 -4.20 0.16 -26.38
CA ARG A 1026 -2.94 -0.55 -26.06
C ARG A 1026 -2.70 -1.78 -26.91
N SER A 1027 -3.78 -2.42 -27.36
CA SER A 1027 -3.71 -3.73 -28.00
C SER A 1027 -3.87 -3.67 -29.52
N ILE A 1028 -3.98 -2.49 -30.16
CA ILE A 1028 -4.25 -2.36 -31.61
C ILE A 1028 -3.34 -3.26 -32.47
N THR A 1029 -2.02 -3.12 -32.29
CA THR A 1029 -1.02 -3.89 -33.07
C THR A 1029 -1.11 -5.38 -32.75
N ASN A 1030 -1.38 -5.74 -31.50
CA ASN A 1030 -1.47 -7.12 -31.04
C ASN A 1030 -2.79 -7.78 -31.49
N ILE A 1031 -3.91 -7.05 -31.48
CA ILE A 1031 -5.22 -7.43 -32.02
C ILE A 1031 -5.09 -7.69 -33.52
N THR A 1032 -4.42 -6.80 -34.26
CA THR A 1032 -4.21 -6.99 -35.70
C THR A 1032 -3.39 -8.26 -35.97
N SER A 1033 -2.44 -8.58 -35.10
CA SER A 1033 -1.58 -9.77 -35.24
C SER A 1033 -2.33 -11.11 -35.07
N MET A 1034 -3.55 -11.10 -34.51
CA MET A 1034 -4.37 -12.31 -34.35
C MET A 1034 -5.44 -12.49 -35.43
N GLU A 1035 -5.39 -11.74 -36.53
CA GLU A 1035 -6.43 -11.72 -37.58
C GLU A 1035 -6.79 -13.10 -38.15
N PHE A 1036 -5.91 -14.11 -38.10
CA PHE A 1036 -6.18 -15.45 -38.63
C PHE A 1036 -6.28 -16.55 -37.55
N LYS A 1037 -6.26 -16.16 -36.27
CA LYS A 1037 -6.18 -17.09 -35.13
C LYS A 1037 -7.41 -17.99 -35.02
N ARG A 1038 -7.18 -19.31 -34.89
CA ARG A 1038 -8.20 -20.35 -34.73
C ARG A 1038 -7.92 -21.25 -33.52
N TYR A 1039 -8.95 -21.97 -33.07
CA TYR A 1039 -8.89 -22.90 -31.95
C TYR A 1039 -9.38 -24.28 -32.38
N ASP A 1040 -8.52 -25.30 -32.23
CA ASP A 1040 -8.95 -26.69 -32.32
C ASP A 1040 -9.64 -27.10 -31.01
N ASN A 1041 -10.81 -27.74 -31.11
CA ASN A 1041 -11.56 -28.24 -29.96
C ASN A 1041 -11.92 -29.72 -30.13
N SER A 1042 -11.03 -30.49 -30.78
CA SER A 1042 -11.28 -31.88 -31.12
C SER A 1042 -11.51 -32.77 -29.89
N ASN A 1043 -10.75 -32.60 -28.80
CA ASN A 1043 -10.99 -33.39 -27.58
C ASN A 1043 -12.30 -32.98 -26.91
N TYR A 1044 -12.65 -31.68 -26.93
CA TYR A 1044 -13.94 -31.21 -26.42
C TYR A 1044 -15.12 -31.82 -27.18
N GLN A 1045 -15.10 -31.81 -28.51
CA GLN A 1045 -16.15 -32.43 -29.33
C GLN A 1045 -16.26 -33.95 -29.07
N GLN A 1046 -15.12 -34.64 -29.00
CA GLN A 1046 -15.08 -36.08 -28.71
C GLN A 1046 -15.56 -36.39 -27.29
N ALA A 1047 -15.26 -35.55 -26.30
CA ALA A 1047 -15.75 -35.74 -24.94
C ALA A 1047 -17.26 -35.51 -24.87
N ARG A 1048 -17.74 -34.44 -25.50
CA ARG A 1048 -19.15 -34.07 -25.57
C ARG A 1048 -20.00 -35.16 -26.22
N SER A 1049 -19.52 -35.81 -27.28
CA SER A 1049 -20.25 -36.87 -27.98
C SER A 1049 -20.40 -38.18 -27.20
N ARG A 1050 -19.57 -38.39 -26.15
CA ARG A 1050 -19.65 -39.58 -25.29
C ARG A 1050 -20.67 -39.46 -24.16
N VAL A 1051 -21.13 -38.25 -23.84
CA VAL A 1051 -22.00 -37.99 -22.69
C VAL A 1051 -23.38 -37.51 -23.14
N SER A 1052 -24.43 -38.21 -22.73
CA SER A 1052 -25.80 -37.93 -23.19
C SER A 1052 -26.39 -36.63 -22.65
N ALA A 1053 -25.88 -36.14 -21.52
CA ALA A 1053 -26.33 -34.90 -20.87
C ALA A 1053 -25.75 -33.64 -21.54
N ALA A 1054 -24.76 -33.77 -22.43
CA ALA A 1054 -24.20 -32.63 -23.12
C ALA A 1054 -25.12 -32.08 -24.22
N ARG A 1055 -25.04 -30.77 -24.43
CA ARG A 1055 -25.79 -30.02 -25.43
C ARG A 1055 -24.95 -29.79 -26.68
N LYS A 1056 -25.58 -29.94 -27.84
CA LYS A 1056 -24.97 -29.59 -29.13
C LYS A 1056 -24.71 -28.08 -29.20
N ASP A 1057 -23.73 -27.70 -30.02
CA ASP A 1057 -23.46 -26.28 -30.31
C ASP A 1057 -24.69 -25.68 -31.03
N PRO A 1058 -25.30 -24.61 -30.50
CA PRO A 1058 -26.45 -23.98 -31.13
C PRO A 1058 -26.04 -23.23 -32.40
N PRO A 1059 -26.96 -23.04 -33.37
CA PRO A 1059 -26.74 -22.15 -34.52
C PRO A 1059 -26.28 -20.75 -34.08
N LEU A 1060 -25.43 -20.11 -34.89
CA LEU A 1060 -24.91 -18.77 -34.56
C LEU A 1060 -26.03 -17.73 -34.42
N GLU A 1061 -27.07 -17.84 -35.26
CA GLU A 1061 -28.25 -16.97 -35.23
C GLU A 1061 -28.95 -16.98 -33.87
N ASP A 1062 -29.14 -18.16 -33.27
CA ASP A 1062 -29.77 -18.30 -31.95
C ASP A 1062 -28.92 -17.65 -30.85
N VAL A 1063 -27.59 -17.76 -30.95
CA VAL A 1063 -26.66 -17.14 -30.00
C VAL A 1063 -26.72 -15.61 -30.11
N VAL A 1064 -26.66 -15.07 -31.32
CA VAL A 1064 -26.74 -13.62 -31.55
C VAL A 1064 -28.11 -13.07 -31.13
N LEU A 1065 -29.19 -13.80 -31.38
CA LEU A 1065 -30.53 -13.46 -30.91
C LEU A 1065 -30.62 -13.45 -29.38
N GLY A 1066 -30.01 -14.42 -28.70
CA GLY A 1066 -29.90 -14.46 -27.24
C GLY A 1066 -29.16 -13.23 -26.68
N ILE A 1067 -28.05 -12.84 -27.30
CA ILE A 1067 -27.30 -11.61 -26.96
C ILE A 1067 -28.18 -10.37 -27.14
N LEU A 1068 -28.88 -10.26 -28.26
CA LEU A 1068 -29.75 -9.11 -28.55
C LEU A 1068 -30.89 -9.02 -27.53
N ARG A 1069 -31.55 -10.14 -27.19
CA ARG A 1069 -32.59 -10.18 -26.16
C ARG A 1069 -32.06 -9.74 -24.80
N PHE A 1070 -30.86 -10.16 -24.43
CA PHE A 1070 -30.19 -9.68 -23.22
C PHE A 1070 -30.00 -8.16 -23.26
N MET A 1071 -29.45 -7.62 -24.36
CA MET A 1071 -29.26 -6.18 -24.52
C MET A 1071 -30.57 -5.39 -24.44
N GLN A 1072 -31.66 -5.92 -25.00
CA GLN A 1072 -33.00 -5.31 -24.91
C GLN A 1072 -33.54 -5.32 -23.49
N ARG A 1073 -33.43 -6.44 -22.76
CA ARG A 1073 -33.85 -6.56 -21.35
C ARG A 1073 -33.11 -5.58 -20.44
N GLN A 1074 -31.84 -5.33 -20.73
CA GLN A 1074 -30.99 -4.39 -19.99
C GLN A 1074 -31.14 -2.93 -20.46
N GLY A 1075 -32.03 -2.65 -21.43
CA GLY A 1075 -32.25 -1.30 -21.94
C GLY A 1075 -31.12 -0.74 -22.80
N ILE A 1076 -30.17 -1.57 -23.25
CA ILE A 1076 -29.00 -1.19 -24.06
C ILE A 1076 -29.39 -0.99 -25.53
N ALA A 1077 -30.27 -1.87 -26.03
CA ALA A 1077 -30.73 -1.85 -27.41
C ALA A 1077 -32.24 -1.61 -27.48
N HIS A 1078 -32.67 -0.67 -28.32
CA HIS A 1078 -34.08 -0.40 -28.59
C HIS A 1078 -34.48 -0.98 -29.95
N GLY A 1079 -35.31 -2.02 -29.93
CA GLY A 1079 -35.94 -2.61 -31.12
C GLY A 1079 -37.39 -2.96 -30.81
N ARG A 1080 -38.28 -2.91 -31.82
CA ARG A 1080 -39.66 -3.37 -31.67
C ARG A 1080 -39.64 -4.89 -31.47
N THR A 1081 -40.22 -5.35 -30.36
CA THR A 1081 -40.50 -6.76 -30.02
C THR A 1081 -41.22 -7.49 -31.14
#